data_AF-A0A960IIT5-F1
#
_entry.id   AF-A0A960IIT5-F1
#
_cell.length_a   1.000
_cell.length_b   1.000
_cell.length_c   1.000
_cell.angle_alpha   90.00
_cell.angle_beta   90.00
_cell.angle_gamma   90.00
#
_symmetry.space_group_name_H-M   'P 1'
#
loop_
_entity.id
_entity.type
_entity.pdbx_description
1 polymer ?
#
loop_
_entity_poly.entity_id
_entity_poly.type
_entity_poly.pdbx_seq_one_letter_code
_entity_poly.pdbx_strand_id
1 'polypeptide(L)'
;MPQAMVPDGRRDRWRERLTWLIPAIAVYVPLLLTQPGWIGADTKTYLYLDPAKLLADAPYAWDSQIGMGTVTHQNIGYLFPMGPFYLVADLIGLPDWVAQRLWLGTVIFLAGLGVRYLLRTLHLGGKPLAHEAILVASLAYMFSPYLLAYAARISVILLPWTALPWLIGLTIQAVRRGGWWYPSAFALVVLAVGGINATALIMIGVGPLVWLVYAVAVERTATWRQAWAAVWRIGVLTLATALWWIAGLWAEGRYGLPVIRYTETYRAVAGASNAPEVLRGLGYWFFYGNDKLGPWIEPSVDYTTNQALLTLTYAIPTVALAIAAILRWRYRLYFALLIAFGTLIAVGGHPWEASPLLGGVFKEFTKTNAGLSLRSTPRAVPLVALGMAVLLGAGVGALGRQRPKLRVGSTVVAAVAVYAALAPLWTGQMVAEYLRRPENPATAEARYDYWLHAADWLEAQDPQTRIFEVPGSDFASYIWGNTVDPITPGLVDRGYLARELFQWGSPQSAAYLEAIDRRMQEGLAEPQAVAPIARTFAVGDILLRADLKFERFRTPRPKQMWDLLTAAPGLGEPVAFAEALPVIAGPEQPLVDEIELGQPPDLVDPPLLSAFPVLDPMQIFRAQPVPRPLLVAGDADGLVGAAGAGILFPEQATFLSASYATDAAGRQDLLDRGADLLVTDTNRRRAHRWGALRETTGYTERAGEVPETYDPSDQRLEVFPGATDDAFTVTEHHGATVTATAYGNPITYTPEDRPAMAFDGDPATAWRVGAIDDPTGEVLRIDLDEPVTTDEVLLTQPLTNVRNRWLTQVALRFDGGAPVVVDLDQSSRELPGQRVTFDERTFSTLEVELLADDIGRRPRYDGLSGVGFAEVTIPGATFSELVRPPTDLLDAVGDASADHRLVYQFERQRANPLEPVRADPETSIRRVLDVRTDRRFALSGTARLSTQLPDDEVDRLLAVFEPGPLGIRNHALVELLYAT
;
A
#
# COMPACT_ATOMS: atom_id res chain seq x y z
N MET A 1 72.52 20.89 17.24
CA MET A 1 71.38 21.34 16.43
C MET A 1 71.00 20.21 15.45
N PRO A 2 69.88 19.50 15.63
CA PRO A 2 69.37 18.60 14.60
C PRO A 2 68.54 19.39 13.59
N GLN A 3 68.77 19.12 12.31
CA GLN A 3 68.10 19.71 11.16
C GLN A 3 66.58 19.49 11.25
N ALA A 4 65.82 20.59 11.16
CA ALA A 4 64.38 20.55 10.94
C ALA A 4 64.11 19.99 9.54
N MET A 5 63.64 18.74 9.48
CA MET A 5 63.08 18.16 8.26
C MET A 5 61.94 19.05 7.76
N VAL A 6 62.14 19.64 6.58
CA VAL A 6 61.07 20.26 5.79
C VAL A 6 59.98 19.20 5.57
N PRO A 7 58.70 19.46 5.88
CA PRO A 7 57.64 18.50 5.62
C PRO A 7 57.53 18.27 4.11
N ASP A 8 57.61 17.00 3.70
CA ASP A 8 57.54 16.55 2.31
C ASP A 8 56.13 16.76 1.74
N GLY A 9 55.85 17.97 1.23
CA GLY A 9 54.53 18.42 0.75
C GLY A 9 53.92 17.56 -0.36
N ARG A 10 54.71 16.71 -1.03
CA ARG A 10 54.18 15.69 -1.97
C ARG A 10 53.40 14.61 -1.24
N ARG A 11 53.89 14.11 -0.11
CA ARG A 11 53.24 13.01 0.64
C ARG A 11 51.89 13.43 1.22
N ASP A 12 51.77 14.69 1.64
CA ASP A 12 50.51 15.22 2.18
C ASP A 12 49.45 15.41 1.07
N ARG A 13 49.86 15.94 -0.10
CA ARG A 13 49.00 16.02 -1.30
C ARG A 13 48.52 14.65 -1.78
N TRP A 14 49.37 13.63 -1.75
CA TRP A 14 48.97 12.26 -2.10
C TRP A 14 47.96 11.67 -1.12
N ARG A 15 48.17 11.84 0.19
CA ARG A 15 47.22 11.41 1.22
C ARG A 15 45.89 12.13 1.10
N GLU A 16 45.93 13.42 0.77
CA GLU A 16 44.74 14.20 0.48
C GLU A 16 43.96 13.62 -0.72
N ARG A 17 44.65 13.22 -1.78
CA ARG A 17 44.02 12.57 -2.94
C ARG A 17 43.35 11.23 -2.58
N LEU A 18 43.99 10.43 -1.72
CA LEU A 18 43.43 9.16 -1.27
C LEU A 18 42.08 9.31 -0.56
N THR A 19 41.84 10.43 0.12
CA THR A 19 40.56 10.67 0.82
C THR A 19 39.34 10.89 -0.08
N TRP A 20 39.52 10.93 -1.41
CA TRP A 20 38.41 10.92 -2.37
C TRP A 20 38.57 9.85 -3.45
N LEU A 21 39.79 9.48 -3.84
CA LEU A 21 40.03 8.38 -4.78
C LEU A 21 39.60 7.02 -4.22
N ILE A 22 39.93 6.70 -2.96
CA ILE A 22 39.54 5.41 -2.36
C ILE A 22 38.01 5.30 -2.28
N PRO A 23 37.27 6.28 -1.74
CA PRO A 23 35.82 6.27 -1.78
C PRO A 23 35.23 6.11 -3.19
N ALA A 24 35.77 6.81 -4.19
CA ALA A 24 35.28 6.70 -5.58
C ALA A 24 35.46 5.29 -6.14
N ILE A 25 36.66 4.71 -6.01
CA ILE A 25 36.95 3.36 -6.50
C ILE A 25 36.09 2.33 -5.75
N ALA A 26 35.98 2.46 -4.42
CA ALA A 26 35.25 1.54 -3.57
C ALA A 26 33.73 1.54 -3.80
N VAL A 27 33.18 2.53 -4.52
CA VAL A 27 31.75 2.59 -4.84
C VAL A 27 31.47 2.31 -6.32
N TYR A 28 32.14 3.01 -7.24
CA TYR A 28 31.80 2.91 -8.67
C TYR A 28 32.23 1.58 -9.27
N VAL A 29 33.43 1.07 -8.94
CA VAL A 29 33.92 -0.20 -9.49
C VAL A 29 33.02 -1.37 -9.11
N PRO A 30 32.72 -1.64 -7.83
CA PRO A 30 31.83 -2.74 -7.49
C PRO A 30 30.42 -2.56 -8.07
N LEU A 31 29.85 -1.35 -8.05
CA LEU A 31 28.52 -1.12 -8.63
C LEU A 31 28.47 -1.41 -10.14
N LEU A 32 29.48 -1.01 -10.91
CA LEU A 32 29.55 -1.30 -12.35
C LEU A 32 29.78 -2.80 -12.64
N LEU A 33 30.31 -3.55 -11.67
CA LEU A 33 30.46 -5.00 -11.74
C LEU A 33 29.23 -5.75 -11.20
N THR A 34 28.29 -5.07 -10.55
CA THR A 34 27.03 -5.64 -10.06
C THR A 34 26.09 -5.90 -11.23
N GLN A 35 25.92 -7.18 -11.56
CA GLN A 35 24.98 -7.69 -12.56
C GLN A 35 24.93 -6.86 -13.86
N PRO A 36 26.02 -6.83 -14.65
CA PRO A 36 26.06 -6.08 -15.90
C PRO A 36 24.94 -6.54 -16.86
N GLY A 37 24.28 -5.58 -17.51
CA GLY A 37 23.16 -5.86 -18.43
C GLY A 37 21.80 -6.07 -17.77
N TRP A 38 21.70 -5.91 -16.45
CA TRP A 38 20.44 -5.99 -15.71
C TRP A 38 20.03 -4.63 -15.15
N ILE A 39 18.80 -4.23 -15.43
CA ILE A 39 18.17 -3.02 -14.89
C ILE A 39 17.42 -3.43 -13.63
N GLY A 40 17.64 -2.74 -12.51
CA GLY A 40 16.85 -2.92 -11.30
C GLY A 40 15.63 -1.99 -11.31
N ALA A 41 14.54 -2.37 -10.67
CA ALA A 41 13.45 -1.46 -10.39
C ALA A 41 13.95 -0.35 -9.45
N ASP A 42 13.93 0.90 -9.90
CA ASP A 42 14.36 2.03 -9.09
C ASP A 42 13.50 3.27 -9.36
N THR A 43 12.79 3.71 -8.33
CA THR A 43 12.00 4.94 -8.25
C THR A 43 10.83 5.01 -9.24
N LYS A 44 11.10 5.07 -10.54
CA LYS A 44 10.10 5.01 -11.62
C LYS A 44 10.69 4.40 -12.88
N THR A 45 9.99 3.43 -13.47
CA THR A 45 10.43 2.80 -14.73
C THR A 45 10.54 3.80 -15.90
N TYR A 46 9.70 4.84 -15.91
CA TYR A 46 9.64 5.85 -16.98
C TYR A 46 10.92 6.70 -17.10
N LEU A 47 11.75 6.77 -16.06
CA LEU A 47 13.06 7.43 -16.12
C LEU A 47 14.03 6.75 -17.09
N TYR A 48 13.75 5.50 -17.46
CA TYR A 48 14.60 4.67 -18.34
C TYR A 48 13.88 4.30 -19.64
N LEU A 49 12.54 4.34 -19.67
CA LEU A 49 11.77 4.08 -20.89
C LEU A 49 11.69 5.33 -21.78
N ASP A 50 11.29 6.47 -21.21
CA ASP A 50 11.22 7.75 -21.91
C ASP A 50 11.41 8.91 -20.91
N PRO A 51 12.66 9.24 -20.54
CA PRO A 51 12.94 10.35 -19.63
C PRO A 51 12.55 11.71 -20.22
N ALA A 52 12.46 11.85 -21.54
CA ALA A 52 12.10 13.10 -22.18
C ALA A 52 10.60 13.40 -22.00
N LYS A 53 9.73 12.41 -22.25
CA LYS A 53 8.30 12.50 -21.98
C LYS A 53 8.02 12.76 -20.51
N LEU A 54 8.63 11.97 -19.61
CA LEU A 54 8.45 12.16 -18.17
C LEU A 54 8.77 13.60 -17.73
N LEU A 55 9.84 14.20 -18.28
CA LEU A 55 10.20 15.59 -18.00
C LEU A 55 9.28 16.62 -18.65
N ALA A 56 8.70 16.32 -19.81
CA ALA A 56 7.72 17.17 -20.46
C ALA A 56 6.41 17.24 -19.63
N ASP A 57 6.02 16.12 -19.02
CA ASP A 57 4.78 16.00 -18.24
C ASP A 57 4.92 16.48 -16.79
N ALA A 58 6.11 16.31 -16.18
CA ALA A 58 6.36 16.64 -14.77
C ALA A 58 5.99 18.07 -14.30
N PRO A 59 6.06 19.14 -15.12
CA PRO A 59 5.61 20.48 -14.72
C PRO A 59 4.09 20.60 -14.52
N TYR A 60 3.30 19.67 -15.07
CA TYR A 60 1.85 19.71 -15.04
C TYR A 60 1.32 18.92 -13.84
N ALA A 61 0.53 19.59 -12.99
CA ALA A 61 -0.09 18.92 -11.85
C ALA A 61 -1.29 18.06 -12.25
N TRP A 62 -1.91 18.32 -13.41
CA TRP A 62 -3.02 17.54 -13.95
C TRP A 62 -2.55 16.73 -15.14
N ASP A 63 -2.77 15.43 -15.07
CA ASP A 63 -2.50 14.48 -16.15
C ASP A 63 -3.82 13.87 -16.61
N SER A 64 -4.24 14.19 -17.83
CA SER A 64 -5.48 13.68 -18.43
C SER A 64 -5.37 12.26 -18.97
N GLN A 65 -4.15 11.75 -19.14
CA GLN A 65 -3.88 10.45 -19.74
C GLN A 65 -4.04 9.34 -18.70
N ILE A 66 -3.67 9.55 -17.43
CA ILE A 66 -3.70 8.49 -16.41
C ILE A 66 -5.00 8.49 -15.59
N GLY A 67 -5.62 7.32 -15.42
CA GLY A 67 -6.67 7.10 -14.41
C GLY A 67 -7.96 7.89 -14.64
N MET A 68 -8.32 8.13 -15.92
CA MET A 68 -9.40 9.03 -16.36
C MET A 68 -9.18 10.52 -16.02
N GLY A 69 -7.96 10.90 -15.68
CA GLY A 69 -7.57 12.26 -15.28
C GLY A 69 -7.23 12.31 -13.80
N THR A 70 -5.95 12.54 -13.48
CA THR A 70 -5.44 12.55 -12.11
C THR A 70 -4.63 13.80 -11.80
N VAL A 71 -4.67 14.23 -10.54
CA VAL A 71 -3.64 15.12 -10.02
C VAL A 71 -2.42 14.27 -9.73
N THR A 72 -1.29 14.58 -10.36
CA THR A 72 -0.09 13.76 -10.28
C THR A 72 0.51 13.82 -8.88
N HIS A 73 0.92 12.67 -8.37
CA HIS A 73 1.69 12.55 -7.14
C HIS A 73 3.17 12.39 -7.50
N GLN A 74 4.07 13.14 -6.84
CA GLN A 74 5.53 13.09 -6.99
C GLN A 74 6.13 13.49 -8.36
N ASN A 75 5.37 13.49 -9.46
CA ASN A 75 5.91 13.72 -10.82
C ASN A 75 6.77 14.97 -10.94
N ILE A 76 6.31 16.09 -10.35
CA ILE A 76 7.05 17.34 -10.35
C ILE A 76 8.48 17.15 -9.85
N GLY A 77 8.67 16.32 -8.81
CA GLY A 77 9.95 16.06 -8.18
C GLY A 77 11.01 15.46 -9.11
N TYR A 78 10.63 14.87 -10.25
CA TYR A 78 11.57 14.36 -11.25
C TYR A 78 12.23 15.44 -12.09
N LEU A 79 11.68 16.67 -12.13
CA LEU A 79 12.27 17.80 -12.86
C LEU A 79 13.72 18.09 -12.47
N PHE A 80 14.09 17.83 -11.20
CA PHE A 80 15.46 17.96 -10.77
C PHE A 80 15.73 17.17 -9.48
N PRO A 81 16.85 16.42 -9.38
CA PRO A 81 17.92 16.25 -10.38
C PRO A 81 17.84 14.93 -11.14
N MET A 82 16.95 14.00 -10.76
CA MET A 82 16.94 12.63 -11.29
C MET A 82 16.53 12.56 -12.76
N GLY A 83 15.45 13.24 -13.16
CA GLY A 83 15.01 13.26 -14.56
C GLY A 83 16.08 13.80 -15.52
N PRO A 84 16.67 14.98 -15.27
CA PRO A 84 17.74 15.50 -16.13
C PRO A 84 18.99 14.59 -16.20
N PHE A 85 19.29 13.86 -15.12
CA PHE A 85 20.39 12.90 -15.15
C PHE A 85 20.12 11.77 -16.16
N TYR A 86 18.92 11.19 -16.13
CA TYR A 86 18.57 10.11 -17.05
C TYR A 86 18.35 10.60 -18.48
N LEU A 87 17.76 11.78 -18.67
CA LEU A 87 17.69 12.41 -19.99
C LEU A 87 19.08 12.60 -20.60
N VAL A 88 20.05 13.09 -19.83
CA VAL A 88 21.42 13.26 -20.34
C VAL A 88 22.05 11.90 -20.67
N ALA A 89 21.82 10.86 -19.85
CA ALA A 89 22.34 9.53 -20.10
C ALA A 89 21.77 8.92 -21.38
N ASP A 90 20.45 9.05 -21.59
CA ASP A 90 19.73 8.63 -22.79
C ASP A 90 20.25 9.35 -24.05
N LEU A 91 20.36 10.69 -24.00
CA LEU A 91 20.84 11.51 -25.13
C LEU A 91 22.27 11.17 -25.59
N ILE A 92 23.10 10.62 -24.72
CA ILE A 92 24.47 10.19 -25.06
C ILE A 92 24.58 8.68 -25.30
N GLY A 93 23.45 7.96 -25.27
CA GLY A 93 23.36 6.53 -25.55
C GLY A 93 24.00 5.64 -24.49
N LEU A 94 23.98 6.05 -23.21
CA LEU A 94 24.37 5.13 -22.14
C LEU A 94 23.29 4.05 -21.98
N PRO A 95 23.68 2.77 -21.80
CA PRO A 95 22.75 1.76 -21.34
C PRO A 95 22.13 2.13 -19.98
N ASP A 96 20.85 1.82 -19.78
CA ASP A 96 20.08 2.18 -18.58
C ASP A 96 20.71 1.61 -17.32
N TRP A 97 21.16 0.35 -17.38
CA TRP A 97 21.82 -0.29 -16.24
C TRP A 97 23.09 0.48 -15.84
N VAL A 98 23.87 1.01 -16.80
CA VAL A 98 25.05 1.82 -16.52
C VAL A 98 24.63 3.15 -15.88
N ALA A 99 23.62 3.81 -16.44
CA ALA A 99 23.08 5.05 -15.89
C ALA A 99 22.63 4.87 -14.44
N GLN A 100 21.92 3.78 -14.12
CA GLN A 100 21.51 3.43 -12.76
C GLN A 100 22.70 3.27 -11.79
N ARG A 101 23.75 2.55 -12.20
CA ARG A 101 24.94 2.37 -11.34
C ARG A 101 25.70 3.67 -11.13
N LEU A 102 25.79 4.51 -12.16
CA LEU A 102 26.41 5.83 -12.05
C LEU A 102 25.59 6.77 -11.14
N TRP A 103 24.25 6.74 -11.24
CA TRP A 103 23.36 7.49 -10.37
C TRP A 103 23.56 7.09 -8.91
N LEU A 104 23.36 5.80 -8.59
CA LEU A 104 23.49 5.30 -7.23
C LEU A 104 24.92 5.51 -6.68
N GLY A 105 25.94 5.25 -7.51
CA GLY A 105 27.33 5.52 -7.16
C GLY A 105 27.60 6.99 -6.84
N THR A 106 26.98 7.91 -7.59
CA THR A 106 27.07 9.35 -7.36
C THR A 106 26.41 9.75 -6.04
N VAL A 107 25.20 9.26 -5.76
CA VAL A 107 24.47 9.52 -4.52
C VAL A 107 25.31 9.10 -3.30
N ILE A 108 25.87 7.89 -3.33
CA ILE A 108 26.73 7.35 -2.27
C ILE A 108 28.04 8.14 -2.16
N PHE A 109 28.71 8.40 -3.28
CA PHE A 109 29.97 9.11 -3.29
C PHE A 109 29.84 10.54 -2.73
N LEU A 110 28.78 11.26 -3.10
CA LEU A 110 28.49 12.60 -2.60
C LEU A 110 28.19 12.61 -1.10
N ALA A 111 27.62 11.53 -0.54
CA ALA A 111 27.39 11.41 0.90
C ALA A 111 28.73 11.39 1.65
N GLY A 112 29.70 10.60 1.16
CA GLY A 112 31.07 10.57 1.69
C GLY A 112 31.82 11.88 1.53
N LEU A 113 31.71 12.51 0.35
CA LEU A 113 32.30 13.84 0.12
C LEU A 113 31.70 14.92 1.04
N GLY A 114 30.42 14.81 1.37
CA GLY A 114 29.75 15.68 2.35
C GLY A 114 30.33 15.52 3.74
N VAL A 115 30.54 14.27 4.20
CA VAL A 115 31.23 14.00 5.48
C VAL A 115 32.61 14.61 5.49
N ARG A 116 33.37 14.44 4.40
CA ARG A 116 34.68 15.06 4.24
C ARG A 116 34.61 16.58 4.32
N TYR A 117 33.64 17.22 3.66
CA TYR A 117 33.44 18.67 3.72
C TYR A 117 33.11 19.15 5.14
N LEU A 118 32.22 18.44 5.83
CA LEU A 118 31.85 18.70 7.22
C LEU A 118 33.07 18.60 8.15
N LEU A 119 33.84 17.52 8.07
CA LEU A 119 35.00 17.30 8.94
C LEU A 119 36.12 18.30 8.68
N ARG A 120 36.30 18.76 7.44
CA ARG A 120 37.24 19.86 7.11
C ARG A 120 36.78 21.19 7.67
N THR A 121 35.47 21.40 7.78
CA THR A 121 34.89 22.60 8.36
C THR A 121 35.07 22.64 9.90
N LEU A 122 35.10 21.48 10.56
CA LEU A 122 35.37 21.34 11.99
C LEU A 122 36.87 21.48 12.31
N HIS A 123 37.38 22.72 12.29
CA HIS A 123 38.77 23.02 12.65
C HIS A 123 39.05 22.71 14.13
N LEU A 124 40.15 22.01 14.43
CA LEU A 124 40.65 21.73 15.78
C LEU A 124 41.82 22.68 16.08
N GLY A 125 41.57 23.81 16.75
CA GLY A 125 42.65 24.73 17.18
C GLY A 125 43.59 25.17 16.05
N GLY A 126 43.04 25.36 14.83
CA GLY A 126 43.79 25.73 13.63
C GLY A 126 44.36 24.56 12.80
N LYS A 127 44.15 23.30 13.19
CA LYS A 127 44.59 22.11 12.42
C LYS A 127 43.39 21.25 11.98
N PRO A 128 43.36 20.77 10.71
CA PRO A 128 42.32 19.85 10.25
C PRO A 128 42.42 18.47 10.93
N LEU A 129 41.31 17.72 10.93
CA LEU A 129 41.35 16.29 11.28
C LEU A 129 42.34 15.53 10.37
N ALA A 130 42.93 14.47 10.91
CA ALA A 130 43.85 13.63 10.14
C ALA A 130 43.13 13.03 8.91
N HIS A 131 43.83 12.91 7.78
CA HIS A 131 43.30 12.36 6.54
C HIS A 131 42.67 10.98 6.73
N GLU A 132 43.26 10.17 7.61
CA GLU A 132 42.80 8.83 7.98
C GLU A 132 41.43 8.86 8.69
N ALA A 133 41.22 9.83 9.59
CA ALA A 133 39.94 10.01 10.29
C ALA A 133 38.82 10.39 9.31
N ILE A 134 39.15 11.27 8.37
CA ILE A 134 38.21 11.72 7.33
C ILE A 134 37.85 10.55 6.42
N LEU A 135 38.83 9.74 6.00
CA LEU A 135 38.59 8.58 5.14
C LEU A 135 37.65 7.57 5.84
N VAL A 136 37.95 7.17 7.07
CA VAL A 136 37.13 6.19 7.80
C VAL A 136 35.71 6.71 8.03
N ALA A 137 35.55 7.98 8.45
CA ALA A 137 34.22 8.56 8.63
C ALA A 137 33.43 8.64 7.32
N SER A 138 34.10 8.99 6.21
CA SER A 138 33.44 9.06 4.90
C SER A 138 32.95 7.69 4.46
N LEU A 139 33.80 6.66 4.53
CA LEU A 139 33.43 5.28 4.19
C LEU A 139 32.34 4.73 5.12
N ALA A 140 32.43 5.01 6.42
CA ALA A 140 31.46 4.55 7.42
C ALA A 140 30.05 5.11 7.19
N TYR A 141 29.96 6.34 6.69
CA TYR A 141 28.68 6.90 6.30
C TYR A 141 28.20 6.31 4.98
N MET A 142 29.04 6.35 3.93
CA MET A 142 28.72 5.84 2.59
C MET A 142 28.20 4.41 2.59
N PHE A 143 28.81 3.55 3.41
CA PHE A 143 28.48 2.13 3.47
C PHE A 143 27.65 1.77 4.70
N SER A 144 26.92 2.75 5.26
CA SER A 144 25.95 2.46 6.32
C SER A 144 24.82 1.57 5.80
N PRO A 145 24.34 0.58 6.58
CA PRO A 145 23.25 -0.31 6.18
C PRO A 145 21.95 0.40 5.79
N TYR A 146 21.78 1.67 6.19
CA TYR A 146 20.65 2.54 5.80
C TYR A 146 20.40 2.56 4.30
N LEU A 147 21.47 2.46 3.50
CA LEU A 147 21.39 2.42 2.05
C LEU A 147 20.48 1.29 1.54
N LEU A 148 20.52 0.12 2.20
CA LEU A 148 19.87 -1.10 1.72
C LEU A 148 18.35 -1.01 1.72
N ALA A 149 17.77 -0.16 2.58
CA ALA A 149 16.33 0.04 2.64
C ALA A 149 15.77 0.71 1.38
N TYR A 150 16.62 1.34 0.55
CA TYR A 150 16.16 2.18 -0.57
C TYR A 150 16.89 1.89 -1.89
N ALA A 151 18.13 1.41 -1.88
CA ALA A 151 18.95 1.26 -3.09
C ALA A 151 18.36 0.32 -4.16
N ALA A 152 17.57 -0.67 -3.74
CA ALA A 152 16.99 -1.68 -4.62
C ALA A 152 15.59 -1.34 -5.16
N ARG A 153 15.00 -0.20 -4.77
CA ARG A 153 13.63 0.17 -5.17
C ARG A 153 13.38 1.66 -5.34
N ILE A 154 14.03 2.54 -4.58
CA ILE A 154 13.68 3.97 -4.54
C ILE A 154 14.87 4.83 -4.11
N SER A 155 15.95 4.78 -4.90
CA SER A 155 17.23 5.44 -4.62
C SER A 155 17.09 6.95 -4.40
N VAL A 156 16.08 7.60 -4.96
CA VAL A 156 15.86 9.04 -4.81
C VAL A 156 15.60 9.48 -3.36
N ILE A 157 15.08 8.59 -2.51
CA ILE A 157 14.88 8.86 -1.08
C ILE A 157 16.22 8.94 -0.32
N LEU A 158 17.34 8.51 -0.92
CA LEU A 158 18.67 8.67 -0.34
C LEU A 158 19.23 10.09 -0.49
N LEU A 159 18.63 10.96 -1.32
CA LEU A 159 19.16 12.32 -1.55
C LEU A 159 19.26 13.17 -0.25
N PRO A 160 18.26 13.17 0.66
CA PRO A 160 18.41 13.81 1.98
C PRO A 160 19.56 13.21 2.80
N TRP A 161 19.72 11.88 2.84
CA TRP A 161 20.87 11.25 3.50
C TRP A 161 22.20 11.74 2.93
N THR A 162 22.32 11.81 1.60
CA THR A 162 23.49 12.38 0.93
C THR A 162 23.73 13.84 1.31
N ALA A 163 22.67 14.64 1.44
CA ALA A 163 22.76 16.07 1.75
C ALA A 163 23.10 16.39 3.21
N LEU A 164 22.66 15.58 4.18
CA LEU A 164 22.78 15.88 5.62
C LEU A 164 24.16 16.43 6.04
N PRO A 165 25.31 15.79 5.72
CA PRO A 165 26.60 16.32 6.14
C PRO A 165 26.98 17.64 5.44
N TRP A 166 26.55 17.85 4.19
CA TRP A 166 26.70 19.14 3.50
C TRP A 166 25.90 20.24 4.18
N LEU A 167 24.62 19.97 4.47
CA LEU A 167 23.72 20.92 5.13
C LEU A 167 24.29 21.37 6.47
N ILE A 168 24.73 20.42 7.31
CA ILE A 168 25.40 20.76 8.57
C ILE A 168 26.62 21.64 8.31
N GLY A 169 27.55 21.20 7.44
CA GLY A 169 28.78 21.94 7.16
C GLY A 169 28.55 23.36 6.64
N LEU A 170 27.55 23.54 5.78
CA LEU A 170 27.14 24.84 5.24
C LEU A 170 26.52 25.73 6.33
N THR A 171 25.72 25.17 7.23
CA THR A 171 25.21 25.88 8.42
C THR A 171 26.36 26.36 9.31
N ILE A 172 27.38 25.52 9.55
CA ILE A 172 28.57 25.94 10.32
C ILE A 172 29.22 27.17 9.69
N GLN A 173 29.45 27.14 8.37
CA GLN A 173 30.10 28.24 7.65
C GLN A 173 29.22 29.49 7.58
N ALA A 174 27.91 29.35 7.40
CA ALA A 174 26.97 30.45 7.39
C ALA A 174 27.00 31.24 8.70
N VAL A 175 27.08 30.55 9.84
CA VAL A 175 27.21 31.19 11.15
C VAL A 175 28.58 31.84 11.34
N ARG A 176 29.66 31.13 10.99
CA ARG A 176 31.04 31.60 11.24
C ARG A 176 31.46 32.77 10.35
N ARG A 177 31.10 32.74 9.07
CA ARG A 177 31.54 33.73 8.07
C ARG A 177 30.48 34.79 7.79
N GLY A 178 29.21 34.53 8.08
CA GLY A 178 28.11 35.41 7.72
C GLY A 178 27.91 35.52 6.20
N GLY A 179 27.31 36.63 5.76
CA GLY A 179 26.98 36.87 4.36
C GLY A 179 25.89 35.96 3.79
N TRP A 180 25.80 35.91 2.46
CA TRP A 180 24.76 35.20 1.70
C TRP A 180 25.27 33.95 0.96
N TRP A 181 26.59 33.81 0.77
CA TRP A 181 27.16 32.68 0.01
C TRP A 181 26.79 31.30 0.57
N TYR A 182 27.09 31.04 1.85
CA TYR A 182 26.81 29.73 2.46
C TYR A 182 25.31 29.45 2.63
N PRO A 183 24.46 30.41 3.02
CA PRO A 183 23.01 30.25 2.91
C PRO A 183 22.54 29.91 1.49
N SER A 184 23.12 30.53 0.46
CA SER A 184 22.77 30.23 -0.94
C SER A 184 23.19 28.82 -1.33
N ALA A 185 24.40 28.41 -0.99
CA ALA A 185 24.86 27.04 -1.22
C ALA A 185 24.01 26.01 -0.46
N PHE A 186 23.55 26.33 0.77
CA PHE A 186 22.61 25.47 1.51
C PHE A 186 21.29 25.32 0.74
N ALA A 187 20.72 26.44 0.28
CA ALA A 187 19.49 26.43 -0.49
C ALA A 187 19.63 25.65 -1.81
N LEU A 188 20.76 25.74 -2.51
CA LEU A 188 21.03 24.95 -3.72
C LEU A 188 21.17 23.45 -3.45
N VAL A 189 21.68 23.05 -2.28
CA VAL A 189 21.66 21.63 -1.88
C VAL A 189 20.20 21.20 -1.63
N VAL A 190 19.40 22.02 -0.94
CA VAL A 190 17.97 21.72 -0.73
C VAL A 190 17.20 21.63 -2.05
N LEU A 191 17.46 22.53 -3.00
CA LEU A 191 16.92 22.49 -4.36
C LEU A 191 17.12 21.12 -5.01
N ALA A 192 18.31 20.53 -4.83
CA ALA A 192 18.67 19.24 -5.42
C ALA A 192 18.11 18.01 -4.70
N VAL A 193 17.64 18.13 -3.45
CA VAL A 193 17.28 16.93 -2.64
C VAL A 193 15.87 16.97 -2.05
N GLY A 194 15.15 18.08 -2.19
CA GLY A 194 13.84 18.28 -1.58
C GLY A 194 12.64 17.89 -2.43
N GLY A 195 12.80 17.78 -3.76
CA GLY A 195 11.68 17.75 -4.70
C GLY A 195 10.73 16.55 -4.62
N ILE A 196 11.20 15.40 -4.11
CA ILE A 196 10.42 14.15 -4.09
C ILE A 196 9.99 13.74 -2.67
N ASN A 197 10.82 14.03 -1.65
CA ASN A 197 10.53 13.61 -0.28
C ASN A 197 10.82 14.71 0.74
N ALA A 198 9.85 15.60 0.94
CA ALA A 198 9.94 16.68 1.92
C ALA A 198 10.09 16.17 3.37
N THR A 199 9.48 15.02 3.70
CA THR A 199 9.48 14.47 5.07
C THR A 199 10.88 14.06 5.53
N ALA A 200 11.64 13.36 4.68
CA ALA A 200 13.01 12.99 4.95
C ALA A 200 13.90 14.23 5.11
N LEU A 201 13.70 15.25 4.28
CA LEU A 201 14.41 16.53 4.38
C LEU A 201 14.15 17.23 5.72
N ILE A 202 12.90 17.25 6.19
CA ILE A 202 12.54 17.81 7.50
C ILE A 202 13.24 17.05 8.63
N MET A 203 13.21 15.71 8.59
CA MET A 203 13.82 14.88 9.63
C MET A 203 15.33 15.08 9.74
N ILE A 204 16.05 15.15 8.61
CA ILE A 204 17.50 15.44 8.65
C ILE A 204 17.81 16.89 9.01
N GLY A 205 16.86 17.81 8.81
CA GLY A 205 16.96 19.23 9.19
C GLY A 205 17.22 19.44 10.68
N VAL A 206 16.90 18.45 11.51
CA VAL A 206 17.28 18.40 12.93
C VAL A 206 18.80 18.54 13.11
N GLY A 207 19.62 17.98 12.22
CA GLY A 207 21.08 18.08 12.30
C GLY A 207 21.58 19.53 12.34
N PRO A 208 21.34 20.34 11.29
CA PRO A 208 21.63 21.77 11.28
C PRO A 208 21.05 22.53 12.49
N LEU A 209 19.82 22.24 12.92
CA LEU A 209 19.19 22.90 14.06
C LEU A 209 19.91 22.60 15.38
N VAL A 210 20.23 21.34 15.64
CA VAL A 210 21.01 20.91 16.82
C VAL A 210 22.40 21.56 16.80
N TRP A 211 23.01 21.75 15.62
CA TRP A 211 24.30 22.43 15.51
C TRP A 211 24.21 23.88 15.96
N LEU A 212 23.17 24.62 15.57
CA LEU A 212 23.00 26.02 15.96
C LEU A 212 22.90 26.18 17.47
N VAL A 213 22.10 25.33 18.12
CA VAL A 213 21.98 25.31 19.59
C VAL A 213 23.32 24.95 20.22
N TYR A 214 23.99 23.92 19.70
CA TYR A 214 25.30 23.49 20.19
C TYR A 214 26.36 24.61 20.07
N ALA A 215 26.45 25.29 18.92
CA ALA A 215 27.44 26.34 18.66
C ALA A 215 27.27 27.55 19.58
N VAL A 216 26.04 27.91 19.94
CA VAL A 216 25.74 29.06 20.81
C VAL A 216 25.81 28.68 22.29
N ALA A 217 25.10 27.63 22.70
CA ALA A 217 24.92 27.31 24.12
C ALA A 217 26.10 26.51 24.72
N VAL A 218 26.68 25.60 23.93
CA VAL A 218 27.73 24.68 24.41
C VAL A 218 29.11 25.13 23.97
N GLU A 219 29.31 25.30 22.67
CA GLU A 219 30.59 25.67 22.09
C GLU A 219 30.97 27.13 22.38
N ARG A 220 29.94 27.97 22.54
CA ARG A 220 30.01 29.43 22.73
C ARG A 220 30.88 30.13 21.69
N THR A 221 30.87 29.63 20.46
CA THR A 221 31.62 30.20 19.32
C THR A 221 30.80 31.16 18.48
N ALA A 222 29.49 31.19 18.69
CA ALA A 222 28.55 32.07 18.01
C ALA A 222 27.57 32.69 19.01
N THR A 223 27.00 33.83 18.62
CA THR A 223 25.92 34.49 19.36
C THR A 223 24.55 34.08 18.81
N TRP A 224 23.49 34.19 19.63
CA TRP A 224 22.11 33.98 19.16
C TRP A 224 21.75 34.87 17.97
N ARG A 225 22.27 36.10 17.92
CA ARG A 225 22.06 37.01 16.78
C ARG A 225 22.66 36.46 15.49
N GLN A 226 23.87 35.90 15.55
CA GLN A 226 24.51 35.28 14.37
C GLN A 226 23.77 34.01 13.94
N ALA A 227 23.36 33.17 14.89
CA ALA A 227 22.58 31.98 14.60
C ALA A 227 21.23 32.34 13.93
N TRP A 228 20.49 33.30 14.49
CA TRP A 228 19.23 33.78 13.90
C TRP A 228 19.42 34.41 12.52
N ALA A 229 20.48 35.20 12.32
CA ALA A 229 20.79 35.76 11.01
C ALA A 229 21.07 34.66 9.96
N ALA A 230 21.77 33.59 10.35
CA ALA A 230 22.01 32.44 9.47
C ALA A 230 20.71 31.68 9.18
N VAL A 231 19.91 31.38 10.21
CA VAL A 231 18.60 30.73 10.08
C VAL A 231 17.68 31.52 9.15
N TRP A 232 17.59 32.83 9.32
CA TRP A 232 16.77 33.69 8.48
C TRP A 232 17.19 33.62 7.01
N ARG A 233 18.49 33.81 6.73
CA ARG A 233 18.99 33.77 5.34
C ARG A 233 18.82 32.39 4.70
N ILE A 234 19.10 31.34 5.46
CA ILE A 234 18.89 29.96 5.01
C ILE A 234 17.39 29.74 4.73
N GLY A 235 16.53 30.11 5.67
CA GLY A 235 15.07 29.92 5.56
C GLY A 235 14.48 30.63 4.34
N VAL A 236 14.84 31.91 4.12
CA VAL A 236 14.34 32.68 2.97
C VAL A 236 14.79 32.06 1.63
N LEU A 237 16.07 31.71 1.49
CA LEU A 237 16.59 31.15 0.24
C LEU A 237 16.12 29.71 0.00
N THR A 238 16.05 28.90 1.05
CA THR A 238 15.49 27.54 0.98
C THR A 238 14.01 27.58 0.60
N LEU A 239 13.23 28.50 1.17
CA LEU A 239 11.83 28.67 0.78
C LEU A 239 11.74 29.05 -0.71
N ALA A 240 12.52 30.03 -1.16
CA ALA A 240 12.53 30.45 -2.57
C ALA A 240 12.88 29.31 -3.53
N THR A 241 13.87 28.48 -3.19
CA THR A 241 14.27 27.32 -3.99
C THR A 241 13.34 26.12 -3.85
N ALA A 242 12.46 26.11 -2.85
CA ALA A 242 11.46 25.07 -2.64
C ALA A 242 10.10 25.38 -3.28
N LEU A 243 9.84 26.63 -3.69
CA LEU A 243 8.53 27.07 -4.21
C LEU A 243 8.01 26.20 -5.35
N TRP A 244 8.89 25.70 -6.23
CA TRP A 244 8.48 24.90 -7.37
C TRP A 244 7.82 23.58 -6.97
N TRP A 245 8.38 22.84 -6.00
CA TRP A 245 7.77 21.59 -5.53
C TRP A 245 6.72 21.81 -4.43
N ILE A 246 6.81 22.90 -3.66
CA ILE A 246 5.74 23.31 -2.72
C ILE A 246 4.43 23.57 -3.48
N ALA A 247 4.50 24.16 -4.68
CA ALA A 247 3.33 24.35 -5.53
C ALA A 247 2.68 23.01 -5.93
N GLY A 248 3.49 22.01 -6.29
CA GLY A 248 3.01 20.65 -6.55
C GLY A 248 2.36 20.01 -5.34
N LEU A 249 3.00 20.06 -4.17
CA LEU A 249 2.43 19.55 -2.91
C LEU A 249 1.12 20.24 -2.52
N TRP A 250 1.00 21.54 -2.77
CA TRP A 250 -0.25 22.26 -2.55
C TRP A 250 -1.37 21.76 -3.47
N ALA A 251 -1.07 21.58 -4.77
CA ALA A 251 -2.04 21.08 -5.73
C ALA A 251 -2.49 19.65 -5.39
N GLU A 252 -1.52 18.77 -5.11
CA GLU A 252 -1.74 17.39 -4.69
C GLU A 252 -2.58 17.33 -3.41
N GLY A 253 -2.19 18.06 -2.35
CA GLY A 253 -2.90 18.04 -1.07
C GLY A 253 -4.29 18.67 -1.09
N ARG A 254 -4.61 19.49 -2.11
CA ARG A 254 -5.92 20.15 -2.23
C ARG A 254 -6.87 19.44 -3.19
N TYR A 255 -6.35 18.91 -4.29
CA TYR A 255 -7.15 18.40 -5.41
C TYR A 255 -6.88 16.92 -5.74
N GLY A 256 -5.77 16.36 -5.27
CA GLY A 256 -5.46 14.94 -5.44
C GLY A 256 -6.13 14.05 -4.40
N LEU A 257 -6.09 12.74 -4.66
CA LEU A 257 -6.49 11.73 -3.68
C LEU A 257 -5.57 11.81 -2.45
N PRO A 258 -6.07 11.59 -1.23
CA PRO A 258 -5.25 11.57 -0.02
C PRO A 258 -4.44 10.28 0.08
N VAL A 259 -3.52 10.06 -0.87
CA VAL A 259 -2.78 8.79 -1.10
C VAL A 259 -2.16 8.25 0.19
N ILE A 260 -1.65 9.12 1.05
CA ILE A 260 -1.05 8.76 2.35
C ILE A 260 -2.00 7.93 3.24
N ARG A 261 -3.32 8.14 3.15
CA ARG A 261 -4.31 7.34 3.88
C ARG A 261 -4.41 5.92 3.32
N TYR A 262 -4.26 5.75 2.01
CA TYR A 262 -4.42 4.48 1.30
C TYR A 262 -3.12 3.65 1.25
N THR A 263 -2.13 3.99 2.07
CA THR A 263 -0.79 3.37 2.06
C THR A 263 -0.53 2.59 3.36
N GLU A 264 0.71 2.53 3.84
CA GLU A 264 1.05 1.83 5.07
C GLU A 264 0.58 2.55 6.34
N THR A 265 0.10 1.79 7.33
CA THR A 265 -0.28 2.33 8.64
C THR A 265 0.95 2.68 9.49
N TYR A 266 0.81 3.62 10.42
CA TYR A 266 1.90 3.92 11.34
C TYR A 266 2.25 2.74 12.27
N ARG A 267 1.27 1.87 12.59
CA ARG A 267 1.50 0.63 13.34
C ARG A 267 2.52 -0.26 12.62
N ALA A 268 2.35 -0.46 11.31
CA ALA A 268 3.28 -1.25 10.49
C ALA A 268 4.68 -0.62 10.47
N VAL A 269 4.78 0.70 10.31
CA VAL A 269 6.07 1.41 10.34
C VAL A 269 6.77 1.28 11.69
N ALA A 270 6.03 1.47 12.79
CA ALA A 270 6.58 1.42 14.14
C ALA A 270 7.01 0.01 14.54
N GLY A 271 6.35 -1.04 14.04
CA GLY A 271 6.61 -2.43 14.43
C GLY A 271 8.06 -2.89 14.23
N ALA A 272 8.74 -2.40 13.20
CA ALA A 272 10.14 -2.74 12.91
C ALA A 272 11.17 -1.73 13.44
N SER A 273 10.73 -0.57 13.94
CA SER A 273 11.62 0.55 14.29
C SER A 273 12.16 0.44 15.73
N ASN A 274 12.76 -0.69 16.08
CA ASN A 274 13.34 -0.88 17.40
C ASN A 274 14.74 -0.24 17.52
N ALA A 275 15.13 0.14 18.74
CA ALA A 275 16.37 0.88 18.97
C ALA A 275 17.66 0.14 18.53
N PRO A 276 17.84 -1.17 18.80
CA PRO A 276 19.01 -1.92 18.29
C PRO A 276 19.17 -1.86 16.78
N GLU A 277 18.11 -2.06 16.01
CA GLU A 277 18.14 -1.99 14.54
C GLU A 277 18.39 -0.56 14.03
N VAL A 278 17.75 0.44 14.64
CA VAL A 278 17.99 1.85 14.33
C VAL A 278 19.46 2.24 14.54
N LEU A 279 20.10 1.76 15.62
CA LEU A 279 21.51 2.03 15.90
C LEU A 279 22.47 1.35 14.91
N ARG A 280 22.07 0.24 14.29
CA ARG A 280 22.80 -0.40 13.18
C ARG A 280 22.66 0.37 11.86
N GLY A 281 21.76 1.35 11.79
CA GLY A 281 21.41 2.04 10.56
C GLY A 281 20.26 1.39 9.80
N LEU A 282 19.52 0.46 10.41
CA LEU A 282 18.34 -0.21 9.85
C LEU A 282 17.07 0.33 10.53
N GLY A 283 16.01 -0.50 10.64
CA GLY A 283 14.75 -0.16 11.33
C GLY A 283 13.63 0.33 10.42
N TYR A 284 13.84 0.39 9.10
CA TYR A 284 12.77 0.62 8.13
C TYR A 284 12.00 -0.69 7.88
N TRP A 285 10.68 -0.67 8.07
CA TRP A 285 9.83 -1.88 8.05
C TRP A 285 9.91 -2.69 6.76
N PHE A 286 10.04 -2.02 5.61
CA PHE A 286 10.15 -2.65 4.30
C PHE A 286 11.37 -3.57 4.16
N PHE A 287 12.42 -3.32 4.95
CA PHE A 287 13.61 -4.17 4.98
C PHE A 287 13.31 -5.56 5.54
N TYR A 288 12.26 -5.72 6.36
CA TYR A 288 11.93 -6.99 7.02
C TYR A 288 10.70 -7.68 6.42
N GLY A 289 10.07 -7.06 5.42
CA GLY A 289 8.89 -7.60 4.76
C GLY A 289 9.23 -8.70 3.77
N ASN A 290 8.27 -9.60 3.57
CA ASN A 290 8.32 -10.69 2.62
C ASN A 290 6.97 -10.79 1.90
N ASP A 291 7.00 -11.26 0.65
CA ASP A 291 5.83 -11.77 -0.06
C ASP A 291 5.95 -13.30 -0.19
N LYS A 292 5.05 -13.93 -0.96
CA LYS A 292 5.05 -15.39 -1.15
C LYS A 292 6.27 -15.90 -1.93
N LEU A 293 6.96 -15.03 -2.68
CA LEU A 293 8.15 -15.38 -3.45
C LEU A 293 9.45 -15.11 -2.69
N GLY A 294 9.41 -14.27 -1.64
CA GLY A 294 10.53 -14.08 -0.74
C GLY A 294 10.63 -12.67 -0.16
N PRO A 295 11.83 -12.28 0.33
CA PRO A 295 12.04 -10.98 0.95
C PRO A 295 11.92 -9.84 -0.05
N TRP A 296 11.24 -8.76 0.34
CA TRP A 296 11.15 -7.57 -0.52
C TRP A 296 12.50 -6.91 -0.76
N ILE A 297 13.44 -7.09 0.19
CA ILE A 297 14.84 -6.69 0.11
C ILE A 297 15.71 -7.91 0.41
N GLU A 298 16.24 -8.56 -0.62
CA GLU A 298 17.01 -9.81 -0.51
C GLU A 298 18.14 -9.79 0.53
N PRO A 299 18.97 -8.73 0.62
CA PRO A 299 20.00 -8.65 1.65
C PRO A 299 19.51 -8.77 3.10
N SER A 300 18.23 -8.53 3.37
CA SER A 300 17.68 -8.59 4.74
C SER A 300 17.89 -9.94 5.42
N VAL A 301 17.87 -11.03 4.65
CA VAL A 301 18.08 -12.39 5.17
C VAL A 301 19.47 -12.51 5.79
N ASP A 302 20.52 -12.11 5.08
CA ASP A 302 21.88 -12.17 5.61
C ASP A 302 22.08 -11.24 6.82
N TYR A 303 21.46 -10.06 6.83
CA TYR A 303 21.58 -9.13 7.96
C TYR A 303 20.84 -9.58 9.22
N THR A 304 19.95 -10.57 9.12
CA THR A 304 19.16 -11.10 10.23
C THR A 304 19.56 -12.52 10.62
N THR A 305 20.14 -13.30 9.71
CA THR A 305 20.45 -14.73 9.94
C THR A 305 21.95 -15.04 9.93
N ASN A 306 22.78 -14.29 9.20
CA ASN A 306 24.21 -14.55 9.12
C ASN A 306 24.93 -14.00 10.36
N GLN A 307 25.36 -14.89 11.26
CA GLN A 307 25.97 -14.53 12.53
C GLN A 307 27.21 -13.63 12.41
N ALA A 308 28.03 -13.82 11.37
CA ALA A 308 29.24 -13.03 11.17
C ALA A 308 28.90 -11.59 10.76
N LEU A 309 27.98 -11.42 9.81
CA LEU A 309 27.52 -10.11 9.37
C LEU A 309 26.72 -9.39 10.47
N LEU A 310 25.87 -10.13 11.19
CA LEU A 310 25.15 -9.64 12.36
C LEU A 310 26.13 -9.11 13.42
N THR A 311 27.14 -9.91 13.79
CA THR A 311 28.16 -9.51 14.77
C THR A 311 28.93 -8.28 14.31
N LEU A 312 29.36 -8.24 13.04
CA LEU A 312 30.10 -7.12 12.48
C LEU A 312 29.27 -5.82 12.48
N THR A 313 28.01 -5.90 12.06
CA THR A 313 27.10 -4.75 11.96
C THR A 313 26.65 -4.23 13.33
N TYR A 314 26.66 -5.06 14.39
CA TYR A 314 26.53 -4.61 15.78
C TYR A 314 27.85 -4.07 16.38
N ALA A 315 28.99 -4.65 15.99
CA ALA A 315 30.29 -4.23 16.52
C ALA A 315 30.66 -2.79 16.12
N ILE A 316 30.37 -2.39 14.88
CA ILE A 316 30.66 -1.04 14.37
C ILE A 316 29.99 0.07 15.22
N PRO A 317 28.66 0.09 15.41
CA PRO A 317 28.01 1.10 16.24
C PRO A 317 28.41 0.98 17.72
N THR A 318 28.65 -0.24 18.23
CA THR A 318 29.15 -0.44 19.61
C THR A 318 30.51 0.23 19.82
N VAL A 319 31.44 0.05 18.88
CA VAL A 319 32.75 0.71 18.91
C VAL A 319 32.61 2.22 18.78
N ALA A 320 31.73 2.72 17.90
CA ALA A 320 31.47 4.15 17.78
C ALA A 320 30.92 4.78 19.07
N LEU A 321 29.99 4.11 19.76
CA LEU A 321 29.46 4.52 21.06
C LEU A 321 30.51 4.46 22.17
N ALA A 322 31.33 3.40 22.20
CA ALA A 322 32.46 3.29 23.14
C ALA A 322 33.45 4.44 22.92
N ILE A 323 33.75 4.77 21.66
CA ILE A 323 34.56 5.95 21.30
C ILE A 323 33.87 7.23 21.80
N ALA A 324 32.56 7.40 21.64
CA ALA A 324 31.83 8.57 22.13
C ALA A 324 31.99 8.78 23.65
N ALA A 325 31.98 7.68 24.42
CA ALA A 325 32.12 7.70 25.87
C ALA A 325 33.54 8.09 26.32
N ILE A 326 34.58 7.57 25.67
CA ILE A 326 35.98 7.75 26.08
C ILE A 326 36.68 8.94 25.40
N LEU A 327 36.28 9.29 24.18
CA LEU A 327 36.98 10.27 23.37
C LEU A 327 36.72 11.68 23.90
N ARG A 328 37.79 12.33 24.34
CA ARG A 328 37.77 13.76 24.69
C ARG A 328 37.96 14.60 23.42
N TRP A 329 36.85 14.85 22.72
CA TRP A 329 36.82 15.69 21.54
C TRP A 329 35.75 16.78 21.67
N ARG A 330 36.09 18.01 21.28
CA ARG A 330 35.22 19.19 21.41
C ARG A 330 33.82 18.92 20.86
N TYR A 331 33.73 18.41 19.65
CA TYR A 331 32.47 18.17 18.94
C TYR A 331 31.80 16.83 19.28
N ARG A 332 32.31 16.05 20.24
CA ARG A 332 31.75 14.72 20.58
C ARG A 332 30.27 14.80 20.95
N LEU A 333 29.90 15.83 21.72
CA LEU A 333 28.54 15.97 22.25
C LEU A 333 27.56 16.25 21.12
N TYR A 334 27.94 17.04 20.12
CA TYR A 334 27.08 17.30 18.96
C TYR A 334 26.69 16.01 18.24
N PHE A 335 27.67 15.15 17.93
CA PHE A 335 27.40 13.87 17.25
C PHE A 335 26.67 12.87 18.15
N ALA A 336 26.91 12.88 19.46
CA ALA A 336 26.12 12.10 20.41
C ALA A 336 24.65 12.58 20.47
N LEU A 337 24.41 13.88 20.38
CA LEU A 337 23.05 14.45 20.29
C LEU A 337 22.37 14.05 18.96
N LEU A 338 23.09 14.03 17.83
CA LEU A 338 22.53 13.53 16.57
C LEU A 338 22.09 12.07 16.69
N ILE A 339 22.89 11.21 17.33
CA ILE A 339 22.52 9.82 17.61
C ILE A 339 21.28 9.77 18.50
N ALA A 340 21.25 10.54 19.59
CA ALA A 340 20.13 10.54 20.54
C ALA A 340 18.81 11.01 19.89
N PHE A 341 18.82 12.16 19.22
CA PHE A 341 17.63 12.69 18.54
C PHE A 341 17.21 11.81 17.35
N GLY A 342 18.17 11.36 16.53
CA GLY A 342 17.90 10.46 15.42
C GLY A 342 17.26 9.15 15.89
N THR A 343 17.77 8.56 16.98
CA THR A 343 17.21 7.34 17.56
C THR A 343 15.82 7.58 18.14
N LEU A 344 15.64 8.67 18.89
CA LEU A 344 14.34 9.02 19.49
C LEU A 344 13.25 9.21 18.42
N ILE A 345 13.55 9.96 17.37
CA ILE A 345 12.61 10.20 16.27
C ILE A 345 12.36 8.89 15.52
N ALA A 346 13.41 8.17 15.13
CA ALA A 346 13.27 6.94 14.34
C ALA A 346 12.46 5.87 15.07
N VAL A 347 12.75 5.61 16.35
CA VAL A 347 12.03 4.63 17.17
C VAL A 347 10.56 5.00 17.33
N GLY A 348 10.27 6.30 17.50
CA GLY A 348 8.91 6.82 17.51
C GLY A 348 8.01 6.11 18.51
N GLY A 349 7.01 5.39 17.98
CA GLY A 349 5.94 4.70 18.72
C GLY A 349 6.23 3.25 19.09
N HIS A 350 7.46 2.74 18.88
CA HIS A 350 7.82 1.37 19.25
C HIS A 350 8.19 1.23 20.76
N PRO A 351 7.81 0.13 21.45
CA PRO A 351 6.89 -0.92 21.00
C PRO A 351 5.45 -0.38 20.95
N TRP A 352 4.64 -0.91 20.04
CA TRP A 352 3.28 -0.40 19.85
C TRP A 352 2.43 -0.62 21.11
N GLU A 353 2.27 -1.83 21.63
CA GLU A 353 1.33 -2.04 22.74
C GLU A 353 1.70 -1.35 24.08
N ALA A 354 2.99 -1.03 24.29
CA ALA A 354 3.49 -0.46 25.54
C ALA A 354 4.41 0.75 25.30
N SER A 355 3.94 1.70 24.49
CA SER A 355 4.77 2.86 24.13
C SER A 355 5.06 3.75 25.33
N PRO A 356 6.33 4.18 25.53
CA PRO A 356 6.66 5.23 26.49
C PRO A 356 5.90 6.54 26.19
N LEU A 357 5.80 7.46 27.16
CA LEU A 357 5.07 8.74 27.04
C LEU A 357 5.27 9.47 25.70
N LEU A 358 6.53 9.65 25.28
CA LEU A 358 6.86 10.34 24.01
C LEU A 358 6.40 9.56 22.77
N GLY A 359 6.43 8.22 22.83
CA GLY A 359 5.89 7.35 21.79
C GLY A 359 4.36 7.45 21.71
N GLY A 360 3.69 7.56 22.85
CA GLY A 360 2.24 7.84 22.91
C GLY A 360 1.87 9.18 22.27
N VAL A 361 2.61 10.25 22.55
CA VAL A 361 2.41 11.56 21.89
C VAL A 361 2.60 11.44 20.37
N PHE A 362 3.61 10.70 19.93
CA PHE A 362 3.87 10.51 18.51
C PHE A 362 2.72 9.76 17.82
N LYS A 363 2.17 8.72 18.46
CA LYS A 363 1.00 8.00 17.94
C LYS A 363 -0.22 8.91 17.78
N GLU A 364 -0.57 9.67 18.81
CA GLU A 364 -1.68 10.61 18.72
C GLU A 364 -1.46 11.64 17.61
N PHE A 365 -0.22 12.14 17.46
CA PHE A 365 0.11 13.04 16.36
C PHE A 365 -0.13 12.40 14.98
N THR A 366 0.19 11.10 14.80
CA THR A 366 -0.05 10.40 13.53
C THR A 366 -1.53 10.19 13.17
N LYS A 367 -2.46 10.43 14.10
CA LYS A 367 -3.90 10.47 13.78
C LYS A 367 -4.31 11.74 13.02
N THR A 368 -3.44 12.76 12.99
CA THR A 368 -3.65 13.98 12.18
C THR A 368 -3.04 13.82 10.78
N ASN A 369 -3.56 14.53 9.78
CA ASN A 369 -2.99 14.53 8.42
C ASN A 369 -1.50 14.91 8.39
N ALA A 370 -1.10 15.91 9.20
CA ALA A 370 0.28 16.36 9.28
C ALA A 370 1.20 15.31 9.90
N GLY A 371 0.77 14.64 10.98
CA GLY A 371 1.55 13.59 11.60
C GLY A 371 1.60 12.31 10.78
N LEU A 372 0.51 11.93 10.12
CA LEU A 372 0.48 10.79 9.20
C LEU A 372 1.44 10.98 8.02
N SER A 373 1.61 12.23 7.57
CA SER A 373 2.62 12.58 6.56
C SER A 373 4.06 12.35 7.06
N LEU A 374 4.30 12.42 8.37
CA LEU A 374 5.61 12.19 9.01
C LEU A 374 5.75 10.77 9.59
N ARG A 375 4.83 9.85 9.27
CA ARG A 375 4.76 8.50 9.87
C ARG A 375 6.01 7.65 9.62
N SER A 376 6.72 7.84 8.51
CA SER A 376 7.94 7.09 8.15
C SER A 376 9.15 7.52 8.98
N THR A 377 9.07 7.38 10.30
CA THR A 377 10.07 7.84 11.27
C THR A 377 11.50 7.33 11.05
N PRO A 378 11.75 6.10 10.54
CA PRO A 378 13.13 5.65 10.28
C PRO A 378 13.88 6.50 9.25
N ARG A 379 13.22 7.42 8.53
CA ARG A 379 13.89 8.44 7.71
C ARG A 379 14.78 9.40 8.51
N ALA A 380 14.73 9.37 9.85
CA ALA A 380 15.66 10.08 10.74
C ALA A 380 16.98 9.33 11.02
N VAL A 381 17.10 8.05 10.64
CA VAL A 381 18.33 7.24 10.80
C VAL A 381 19.60 7.86 10.19
N PRO A 382 19.57 8.68 9.12
CA PRO A 382 20.76 9.38 8.64
C PRO A 382 21.51 10.19 9.72
N LEU A 383 20.80 10.72 10.71
CA LEU A 383 21.40 11.42 11.86
C LEU A 383 22.24 10.47 12.72
N VAL A 384 21.72 9.26 12.97
CA VAL A 384 22.39 8.20 13.72
C VAL A 384 23.61 7.71 12.94
N ALA A 385 23.44 7.36 11.66
CA ALA A 385 24.51 6.89 10.80
C ALA A 385 25.65 7.92 10.71
N LEU A 386 25.35 9.21 10.54
CA LEU A 386 26.35 10.27 10.47
C LEU A 386 27.09 10.42 11.81
N GLY A 387 26.35 10.42 12.93
CA GLY A 387 26.95 10.51 14.27
C GLY A 387 27.93 9.37 14.54
N MET A 388 27.52 8.13 14.25
CA MET A 388 28.37 6.94 14.41
C MET A 388 29.60 7.00 13.51
N ALA A 389 29.43 7.33 12.23
CA ALA A 389 30.50 7.40 11.26
C ALA A 389 31.59 8.41 11.65
N VAL A 390 31.18 9.61 12.09
CA VAL A 390 32.11 10.66 12.52
C VAL A 390 32.85 10.28 13.80
N LEU A 391 32.15 9.68 14.78
CA LEU A 391 32.78 9.23 16.02
C LEU A 391 33.80 8.10 15.76
N LEU A 392 33.46 7.13 14.91
CA LEU A 392 34.38 6.07 14.49
C LEU A 392 35.66 6.65 13.85
N GLY A 393 35.52 7.55 12.88
CA GLY A 393 36.66 8.21 12.24
C GLY A 393 37.48 9.05 13.21
N ALA A 394 36.83 9.80 14.12
CA ALA A 394 37.50 10.59 15.15
C ALA A 394 38.30 9.71 16.12
N GLY A 395 37.78 8.54 16.48
CA GLY A 395 38.47 7.54 17.31
C GLY A 395 39.71 6.97 16.62
N VAL A 396 39.61 6.56 15.36
CA VAL A 396 40.76 6.11 14.56
C VAL A 396 41.82 7.21 14.46
N GLY A 397 41.40 8.45 14.22
CA GLY A 397 42.28 9.62 14.19
C GLY A 397 42.94 9.93 15.54
N ALA A 398 42.26 9.67 16.66
CA ALA A 398 42.82 9.82 17.99
C ALA A 398 43.85 8.72 18.28
N LEU A 399 43.53 7.46 17.97
CA LEU A 399 44.45 6.33 18.12
C LEU A 399 45.71 6.52 17.28
N GLY A 400 45.58 6.92 16.00
CA GLY A 400 46.72 7.18 15.12
C GLY A 400 47.59 8.34 15.59
N ARG A 401 47.03 9.31 16.34
CA ARG A 401 47.81 10.39 16.98
C ARG A 401 48.55 9.92 18.23
N GLN A 402 47.91 9.12 19.08
CA GLN A 402 48.53 8.58 20.29
C GLN A 402 49.55 7.47 20.00
N ARG A 403 49.28 6.63 19.01
CA ARG A 403 50.06 5.46 18.62
C ARG A 403 50.36 5.51 17.11
N PRO A 404 51.33 6.32 16.64
CA PRO A 404 51.60 6.53 15.22
C PRO A 404 51.87 5.25 14.41
N LYS A 405 52.46 4.22 15.03
CA LYS A 405 52.71 2.90 14.42
C LYS A 405 51.41 2.17 14.04
N LEU A 406 50.33 2.38 14.78
CA LEU A 406 49.03 1.74 14.53
C LEU A 406 48.16 2.49 13.53
N ARG A 407 48.51 3.74 13.19
CA ARG A 407 47.67 4.64 12.38
C ARG A 407 47.18 4.01 11.07
N VAL A 408 48.10 3.42 10.29
CA VAL A 408 47.73 2.80 9.00
C VAL A 408 46.91 1.53 9.25
N GLY A 409 47.37 0.65 10.15
CA GLY A 409 46.67 -0.59 10.47
C GLY A 409 45.25 -0.36 10.97
N SER A 410 45.03 0.55 11.92
CA SER A 410 43.69 0.87 12.43
C SER A 410 42.78 1.49 11.38
N THR A 411 43.35 2.26 10.44
CA THR A 411 42.59 2.84 9.32
C THR A 411 42.15 1.76 8.34
N VAL A 412 43.06 0.86 7.97
CA VAL A 412 42.77 -0.26 7.06
C VAL A 412 41.75 -1.20 7.70
N VAL A 413 41.94 -1.59 8.96
CA VAL A 413 41.00 -2.47 9.68
C VAL A 413 39.61 -1.84 9.75
N ALA A 414 39.50 -0.56 10.12
CA ALA A 414 38.21 0.11 10.17
C ALA A 414 37.56 0.26 8.79
N ALA A 415 38.33 0.61 7.75
CA ALA A 415 37.83 0.75 6.39
C ALA A 415 37.35 -0.59 5.82
N VAL A 416 38.12 -1.68 6.03
CA VAL A 416 37.75 -3.04 5.61
C VAL A 416 36.52 -3.53 6.39
N ALA A 417 36.47 -3.31 7.70
CA ALA A 417 35.31 -3.71 8.51
C ALA A 417 34.02 -3.02 8.04
N VAL A 418 34.07 -1.71 7.77
CA VAL A 418 32.94 -0.94 7.23
C VAL A 418 32.55 -1.42 5.83
N TYR A 419 33.52 -1.63 4.94
CA TYR A 419 33.24 -2.13 3.59
C TYR A 419 32.63 -3.54 3.62
N ALA A 420 33.18 -4.43 4.45
CA ALA A 420 32.65 -5.77 4.67
C ALA A 420 31.23 -5.75 5.27
N ALA A 421 30.91 -4.74 6.08
CA ALA A 421 29.58 -4.56 6.67
C ALA A 421 28.50 -4.13 5.66
N LEU A 422 28.86 -3.76 4.43
CA LEU A 422 27.94 -3.60 3.30
C LEU A 422 28.13 -4.76 2.31
N ALA A 423 27.80 -5.97 2.75
CA ALA A 423 27.97 -7.20 1.97
C ALA A 423 27.44 -7.11 0.53
N PRO A 424 26.21 -6.61 0.29
CA PRO A 424 25.60 -6.61 -1.05
C PRO A 424 26.40 -5.85 -2.10
N LEU A 425 27.18 -4.84 -1.70
CA LEU A 425 27.99 -4.04 -2.62
C LEU A 425 29.10 -4.87 -3.26
N TRP A 426 29.82 -5.68 -2.47
CA TRP A 426 30.97 -6.45 -2.96
C TRP A 426 30.63 -7.89 -3.35
N THR A 427 29.45 -8.38 -2.98
CA THR A 427 28.90 -9.65 -3.50
C THR A 427 28.12 -9.48 -4.81
N GLY A 428 27.88 -8.24 -5.27
CA GLY A 428 27.12 -7.98 -6.49
C GLY A 428 25.60 -8.18 -6.33
N GLN A 429 25.08 -7.99 -5.11
CA GLN A 429 23.67 -8.14 -4.73
C GLN A 429 22.98 -6.79 -4.45
N MET A 430 23.53 -5.69 -4.94
CA MET A 430 22.87 -4.36 -4.88
C MET A 430 21.66 -4.27 -5.82
N VAL A 431 21.52 -5.22 -6.73
CA VAL A 431 20.38 -5.37 -7.65
C VAL A 431 19.69 -6.66 -7.26
N ALA A 432 18.46 -6.55 -6.79
CA ALA A 432 17.68 -7.69 -6.35
C ALA A 432 17.23 -8.53 -7.56
N GLU A 433 17.38 -9.84 -7.46
CA GLU A 433 16.99 -10.81 -8.48
C GLU A 433 15.50 -10.77 -8.81
N TYR A 434 14.63 -10.55 -7.81
CA TYR A 434 13.18 -10.50 -8.02
C TYR A 434 12.65 -9.13 -8.46
N LEU A 435 13.53 -8.13 -8.59
CA LEU A 435 13.23 -6.74 -8.94
C LEU A 435 14.09 -6.26 -10.11
N ARG A 436 14.48 -7.15 -11.01
CA ARG A 436 15.29 -6.80 -12.19
C ARG A 436 14.62 -7.24 -13.49
N ARG A 437 15.07 -6.62 -14.58
CA ARG A 437 14.80 -7.02 -15.96
C ARG A 437 16.09 -6.90 -16.80
N PRO A 438 16.21 -7.61 -17.93
CA PRO A 438 17.33 -7.40 -18.84
C PRO A 438 17.29 -6.01 -19.48
N GLU A 439 18.47 -5.45 -19.77
CA GLU A 439 18.68 -4.20 -20.51
C GLU A 439 18.19 -4.31 -21.95
N ASN A 440 18.77 -5.27 -22.67
CA ASN A 440 18.40 -5.57 -24.04
C ASN A 440 17.57 -6.86 -24.06
N PRO A 441 16.26 -6.76 -24.29
CA PRO A 441 15.37 -7.91 -24.29
C PRO A 441 15.73 -8.97 -25.34
N ALA A 442 16.44 -8.60 -26.41
CA ALA A 442 16.85 -9.54 -27.46
C ALA A 442 17.80 -10.64 -26.97
N THR A 443 18.49 -10.45 -25.83
CA THR A 443 19.34 -11.49 -25.21
C THR A 443 18.60 -12.40 -24.22
N ALA A 444 17.36 -12.07 -23.88
CA ALA A 444 16.45 -12.89 -23.09
C ALA A 444 15.26 -13.30 -23.96
N GLU A 445 15.51 -14.19 -24.92
CA GLU A 445 14.50 -14.85 -25.78
C GLU A 445 13.26 -13.98 -26.11
N ALA A 446 13.37 -13.00 -27.02
CA ALA A 446 12.21 -12.41 -27.74
C ALA A 446 11.02 -11.83 -26.91
N ARG A 447 11.13 -11.62 -25.59
CA ARG A 447 9.95 -11.43 -24.70
C ARG A 447 9.52 -9.99 -24.41
N TYR A 448 10.09 -8.98 -25.06
CA TYR A 448 9.65 -7.58 -24.91
C TYR A 448 9.31 -6.91 -26.25
N ASP A 449 9.82 -7.40 -27.38
CA ASP A 449 9.58 -6.78 -28.68
C ASP A 449 8.08 -6.72 -29.02
N TYR A 450 7.29 -7.69 -28.54
CA TYR A 450 5.83 -7.66 -28.68
C TYR A 450 5.17 -6.51 -27.91
N TRP A 451 5.76 -6.02 -26.82
CA TRP A 451 5.27 -4.83 -26.12
C TRP A 451 5.51 -3.56 -26.94
N LEU A 452 6.64 -3.47 -27.65
CA LEU A 452 6.90 -2.36 -28.58
C LEU A 452 5.95 -2.40 -29.78
N HIS A 453 5.73 -3.58 -30.37
CA HIS A 453 4.74 -3.73 -31.44
C HIS A 453 3.32 -3.40 -30.98
N ALA A 454 2.96 -3.79 -29.76
CA ALA A 454 1.66 -3.42 -29.18
C ALA A 454 1.56 -1.92 -28.98
N ALA A 455 2.60 -1.25 -28.47
CA ALA A 455 2.63 0.20 -28.32
C ALA A 455 2.44 0.92 -29.64
N ASP A 456 3.19 0.54 -30.70
CA ASP A 456 3.05 1.09 -32.04
C ASP A 456 1.62 0.89 -32.60
N TRP A 457 1.03 -0.29 -32.36
CA TRP A 457 -0.34 -0.58 -32.80
C TRP A 457 -1.37 0.25 -32.04
N LEU A 458 -1.22 0.41 -30.72
CA LEU A 458 -2.11 1.16 -29.84
C LEU A 458 -2.08 2.67 -30.16
N GLU A 459 -0.91 3.21 -30.50
CA GLU A 459 -0.71 4.59 -30.98
C GLU A 459 -1.38 4.85 -32.35
N ALA A 460 -1.48 3.82 -33.19
CA ALA A 460 -2.14 3.93 -34.48
C ALA A 460 -3.69 3.93 -34.39
N GLN A 461 -4.26 3.64 -33.21
CA GLN A 461 -5.72 3.65 -33.00
C GLN A 461 -6.25 5.06 -32.69
N ASP A 462 -7.57 5.20 -32.48
CA ASP A 462 -8.19 6.51 -32.22
C ASP A 462 -7.67 7.15 -30.91
N PRO A 463 -6.92 8.26 -30.97
CA PRO A 463 -6.37 8.94 -29.80
C PRO A 463 -7.44 9.59 -28.92
N GLN A 464 -8.70 9.69 -29.39
CA GLN A 464 -9.83 10.23 -28.62
C GLN A 464 -10.46 9.18 -27.69
N THR A 465 -9.86 8.00 -27.57
CA THR A 465 -10.29 6.90 -26.69
C THR A 465 -9.12 6.41 -25.84
N ARG A 466 -9.40 5.62 -24.80
CA ARG A 466 -8.43 5.10 -23.83
C ARG A 466 -8.09 3.63 -24.08
N ILE A 467 -6.99 3.22 -23.48
CA ILE A 467 -6.57 1.83 -23.33
C ILE A 467 -6.95 1.38 -21.92
N PHE A 468 -7.64 0.25 -21.80
CA PHE A 468 -7.92 -0.38 -20.50
C PHE A 468 -7.08 -1.64 -20.34
N GLU A 469 -6.10 -1.60 -19.46
CA GLU A 469 -5.16 -2.69 -19.24
C GLU A 469 -5.66 -3.62 -18.12
N VAL A 470 -5.80 -4.91 -18.43
CA VAL A 470 -6.39 -5.94 -17.57
C VAL A 470 -5.54 -7.22 -17.53
N PRO A 471 -5.61 -8.02 -16.46
CA PRO A 471 -6.20 -7.65 -15.17
C PRO A 471 -5.36 -6.56 -14.49
N GLY A 472 -5.93 -5.85 -13.51
CA GLY A 472 -5.15 -5.03 -12.59
C GLY A 472 -4.08 -5.83 -11.86
N SER A 473 -3.05 -5.15 -11.35
CA SER A 473 -1.92 -5.78 -10.65
C SER A 473 -1.44 -4.92 -9.47
N ASP A 474 -1.12 -5.51 -8.32
CA ASP A 474 -0.53 -4.75 -7.19
C ASP A 474 0.73 -4.00 -7.62
N PHE A 475 1.61 -4.73 -8.31
CA PHE A 475 2.82 -4.22 -8.97
C PHE A 475 3.04 -5.00 -10.26
N ALA A 476 3.60 -4.35 -11.28
CA ALA A 476 3.89 -4.98 -12.57
C ALA A 476 5.11 -5.91 -12.47
N SER A 477 4.84 -7.22 -12.40
CA SER A 477 5.85 -8.28 -12.45
C SER A 477 5.52 -9.21 -13.61
N TYR A 478 6.33 -9.19 -14.65
CA TYR A 478 6.17 -10.01 -15.83
C TYR A 478 7.05 -11.26 -15.77
N ILE A 479 6.72 -12.27 -16.57
CA ILE A 479 7.53 -13.50 -16.69
C ILE A 479 8.95 -13.22 -17.16
N TRP A 480 9.17 -12.13 -17.91
CA TRP A 480 10.47 -11.72 -18.43
C TRP A 480 11.23 -10.74 -17.53
N GLY A 481 10.60 -10.16 -16.52
CA GLY A 481 11.24 -9.19 -15.63
C GLY A 481 10.26 -8.41 -14.77
N ASN A 482 10.79 -7.69 -13.78
CA ASN A 482 9.98 -6.89 -12.87
C ASN A 482 10.30 -5.39 -13.04
N THR A 483 9.26 -4.60 -13.30
CA THR A 483 9.38 -3.13 -13.47
C THR A 483 8.72 -2.36 -12.33
N VAL A 484 8.00 -3.03 -11.43
CA VAL A 484 7.19 -2.49 -10.33
C VAL A 484 6.02 -1.63 -10.83
N ASP A 485 6.27 -0.64 -11.69
CA ASP A 485 5.27 0.13 -12.42
C ASP A 485 4.92 -0.55 -13.76
N PRO A 486 3.68 -0.43 -14.26
CA PRO A 486 3.33 -0.82 -15.63
C PRO A 486 4.18 -0.06 -16.65
N ILE A 487 4.41 -0.66 -17.82
CA ILE A 487 5.28 -0.06 -18.84
C ILE A 487 4.51 0.75 -19.87
N THR A 488 3.24 0.44 -20.08
CA THR A 488 2.39 1.06 -21.10
C THR A 488 2.39 2.59 -21.04
N PRO A 489 2.25 3.27 -19.87
CA PRO A 489 2.28 4.73 -19.84
C PRO A 489 3.60 5.35 -20.32
N GLY A 490 4.69 4.61 -20.23
CA GLY A 490 6.01 5.00 -20.75
C GLY A 490 6.24 4.65 -22.22
N LEU A 491 5.31 3.94 -22.86
CA LEU A 491 5.41 3.49 -24.26
C LEU A 491 4.38 4.15 -25.20
N VAL A 492 3.26 4.64 -24.66
CA VAL A 492 2.17 5.25 -25.43
C VAL A 492 1.74 6.60 -24.83
N ASP A 493 1.33 7.54 -25.67
CA ASP A 493 0.73 8.84 -25.36
C ASP A 493 -0.80 8.79 -25.26
N ARG A 494 -1.42 7.70 -25.71
CA ARG A 494 -2.86 7.48 -25.56
C ARG A 494 -3.27 7.31 -24.09
N GLY A 495 -4.48 7.75 -23.75
CA GLY A 495 -5.00 7.68 -22.39
C GLY A 495 -4.99 6.25 -21.83
N TYR A 496 -4.47 6.09 -20.62
CA TYR A 496 -4.22 4.83 -19.94
C TYR A 496 -5.13 4.66 -18.72
N LEU A 497 -5.74 3.49 -18.62
CA LEU A 497 -6.59 3.08 -17.51
C LEU A 497 -6.18 1.68 -17.04
N ALA A 498 -5.82 1.53 -15.77
CA ALA A 498 -5.58 0.22 -15.15
C ALA A 498 -5.73 0.32 -13.63
N ARG A 499 -6.08 -0.79 -12.99
CA ARG A 499 -6.07 -0.90 -11.54
C ARG A 499 -4.67 -1.31 -11.07
N GLU A 500 -4.07 -0.47 -10.24
CA GLU A 500 -2.82 -0.73 -9.52
C GLU A 500 -3.04 -0.56 -8.03
N LEU A 501 -2.15 -1.05 -7.16
CA LEU A 501 -2.30 -0.92 -5.69
C LEU A 501 -2.62 0.53 -5.27
N PHE A 502 -1.94 1.50 -5.89
CA PHE A 502 -2.23 2.93 -5.72
C PHE A 502 -3.34 3.39 -6.66
N GLN A 503 -4.28 4.15 -6.10
CA GLN A 503 -5.38 4.73 -6.87
C GLN A 503 -4.96 5.98 -7.63
N TRP A 504 -5.46 6.07 -8.86
CA TRP A 504 -5.34 7.23 -9.72
C TRP A 504 -6.72 7.83 -10.01
N GLY A 505 -6.75 9.13 -10.28
CA GLY A 505 -7.97 9.83 -10.66
C GLY A 505 -8.68 10.53 -9.50
N SER A 506 -10.00 10.64 -9.59
CA SER A 506 -10.87 11.12 -8.52
C SER A 506 -11.42 9.95 -7.70
N PRO A 507 -12.01 10.19 -6.50
CA PRO A 507 -12.66 9.12 -5.74
C PRO A 507 -13.71 8.35 -6.56
N GLN A 508 -14.44 9.04 -7.43
CA GLN A 508 -15.47 8.47 -8.28
C GLN A 508 -14.89 7.61 -9.40
N SER A 509 -13.85 8.08 -10.10
CA SER A 509 -13.23 7.30 -11.18
C SER A 509 -12.48 6.08 -10.65
N ALA A 510 -11.81 6.22 -9.50
CA ALA A 510 -11.15 5.11 -8.81
C ALA A 510 -12.16 4.04 -8.35
N ALA A 511 -13.26 4.44 -7.71
CA ALA A 511 -14.32 3.51 -7.32
C ALA A 511 -14.95 2.81 -8.53
N TYR A 512 -15.10 3.51 -9.66
CA TYR A 512 -15.67 2.92 -10.87
C TYR A 512 -14.75 1.91 -11.54
N LEU A 513 -13.45 2.22 -11.64
CA LEU A 513 -12.46 1.28 -12.12
C LEU A 513 -12.35 0.05 -11.21
N GLU A 514 -12.38 0.26 -9.89
CA GLU A 514 -12.33 -0.82 -8.92
C GLU A 514 -13.54 -1.76 -9.05
N ALA A 515 -14.75 -1.24 -9.26
CA ALA A 515 -15.95 -2.07 -9.34
C ALA A 515 -15.88 -3.16 -10.42
N ILE A 516 -15.34 -2.84 -11.60
CA ILE A 516 -15.16 -3.83 -12.68
C ILE A 516 -13.91 -4.70 -12.47
N ASP A 517 -12.78 -4.10 -12.07
CA ASP A 517 -11.53 -4.86 -11.88
C ASP A 517 -11.68 -5.86 -10.73
N ARG A 518 -12.24 -5.46 -9.59
CA ARG A 518 -12.46 -6.36 -8.44
C ARG A 518 -13.30 -7.58 -8.80
N ARG A 519 -14.34 -7.42 -9.63
CA ARG A 519 -15.13 -8.56 -10.14
C ARG A 519 -14.28 -9.47 -11.02
N MET A 520 -13.34 -8.95 -11.81
CA MET A 520 -12.38 -9.77 -12.55
C MET A 520 -11.41 -10.49 -11.59
N GLN A 521 -10.84 -9.77 -10.62
CA GLN A 521 -9.93 -10.29 -9.59
C GLN A 521 -10.55 -11.44 -8.78
N GLU A 522 -11.83 -11.32 -8.45
CA GLU A 522 -12.58 -12.27 -7.62
C GLU A 522 -13.28 -13.36 -8.44
N GLY A 523 -13.16 -13.36 -9.78
CA GLY A 523 -13.80 -14.35 -10.65
C GLY A 523 -15.33 -14.25 -10.68
N LEU A 524 -15.85 -13.04 -10.52
CA LEU A 524 -17.28 -12.72 -10.48
C LEU A 524 -17.76 -11.89 -11.67
N ALA A 525 -16.85 -11.45 -12.55
CA ALA A 525 -17.18 -10.59 -13.68
C ALA A 525 -18.11 -11.26 -14.70
N GLU A 526 -19.18 -10.56 -15.05
CA GLU A 526 -20.10 -10.97 -16.11
C GLU A 526 -19.58 -10.50 -17.50
N PRO A 527 -19.43 -11.39 -18.50
CA PRO A 527 -18.98 -11.00 -19.85
C PRO A 527 -19.82 -9.88 -20.47
N GLN A 528 -21.13 -9.87 -20.20
CA GLN A 528 -22.08 -8.87 -20.71
C GLN A 528 -21.80 -7.45 -20.19
N ALA A 529 -21.13 -7.31 -19.05
CA ALA A 529 -20.81 -6.01 -18.48
C ALA A 529 -19.55 -5.38 -19.10
N VAL A 530 -18.64 -6.16 -19.66
CA VAL A 530 -17.30 -5.71 -20.07
C VAL A 530 -17.36 -4.57 -21.09
N ALA A 531 -17.98 -4.80 -22.26
CA ALA A 531 -18.01 -3.79 -23.32
C ALA A 531 -18.83 -2.54 -22.97
N PRO A 532 -20.04 -2.63 -22.37
CA PRO A 532 -20.78 -1.43 -21.94
C PRO A 532 -19.99 -0.57 -20.94
N ILE A 533 -19.32 -1.18 -19.96
CA ILE A 533 -18.50 -0.43 -18.99
C ILE A 533 -17.28 0.18 -19.67
N ALA A 534 -16.57 -0.56 -20.53
CA ALA A 534 -15.46 -0.04 -21.31
C ALA A 534 -15.87 1.20 -22.15
N ARG A 535 -17.05 1.18 -22.78
CA ARG A 535 -17.59 2.34 -23.50
C ARG A 535 -17.82 3.54 -22.58
N THR A 536 -18.34 3.35 -21.37
CA THR A 536 -18.51 4.48 -20.43
C THR A 536 -17.19 5.12 -20.01
N PHE A 537 -16.12 4.33 -19.91
CA PHE A 537 -14.74 4.80 -19.71
C PHE A 537 -14.12 5.48 -20.94
N ALA A 538 -14.82 5.48 -22.07
CA ALA A 538 -14.31 5.88 -23.38
C ALA A 538 -13.09 5.04 -23.80
N VAL A 539 -13.12 3.74 -23.54
CA VAL A 539 -12.08 2.79 -23.93
C VAL A 539 -12.32 2.35 -25.37
N GLY A 540 -11.28 2.44 -26.19
CA GLY A 540 -11.27 1.90 -27.54
C GLY A 540 -10.66 0.50 -27.60
N ASP A 541 -9.73 0.18 -26.71
CA ASP A 541 -9.03 -1.10 -26.70
C ASP A 541 -8.79 -1.60 -25.27
N ILE A 542 -9.12 -2.87 -25.02
CA ILE A 542 -8.80 -3.57 -23.77
C ILE A 542 -7.51 -4.37 -23.99
N LEU A 543 -6.45 -4.07 -23.26
CA LEU A 543 -5.16 -4.75 -23.36
C LEU A 543 -5.05 -5.85 -22.28
N LEU A 544 -5.06 -7.11 -22.69
CA LEU A 544 -4.88 -8.27 -21.82
C LEU A 544 -3.39 -8.58 -21.63
N ARG A 545 -2.92 -8.50 -20.38
CA ARG A 545 -1.58 -8.90 -19.93
C ARG A 545 -1.55 -10.33 -19.43
N ALA A 546 -1.41 -11.29 -20.34
CA ALA A 546 -1.26 -12.70 -19.98
C ALA A 546 0.16 -13.03 -19.46
N ASP A 547 1.14 -12.15 -19.69
CA ASP A 547 2.55 -12.32 -19.33
C ASP A 547 2.90 -11.92 -17.88
N LEU A 548 1.92 -11.57 -17.05
CA LEU A 548 2.11 -11.31 -15.63
C LEU A 548 2.47 -12.59 -14.86
N LYS A 549 3.33 -12.48 -13.86
CA LYS A 549 3.55 -13.49 -12.81
C LYS A 549 2.36 -13.50 -11.86
N PHE A 550 1.23 -14.01 -12.34
CA PHE A 550 -0.06 -13.93 -11.66
C PHE A 550 -0.05 -14.57 -10.27
N GLU A 551 0.80 -15.58 -10.05
CA GLU A 551 0.96 -16.27 -8.78
C GLU A 551 1.53 -15.39 -7.68
N ARG A 552 2.38 -14.41 -8.03
CA ARG A 552 3.04 -13.52 -7.07
C ARG A 552 2.05 -12.70 -6.24
N PHE A 553 0.99 -12.24 -6.90
CA PHE A 553 -0.01 -11.31 -6.35
C PHE A 553 -1.43 -11.89 -6.39
N ARG A 554 -1.59 -13.16 -6.78
CA ARG A 554 -2.89 -13.84 -6.96
C ARG A 554 -3.84 -13.07 -7.89
N THR A 555 -3.32 -12.49 -8.97
CA THR A 555 -4.14 -11.87 -10.01
C THR A 555 -4.88 -12.95 -10.83
N PRO A 556 -5.93 -12.59 -11.58
CA PRO A 556 -6.64 -13.50 -12.47
C PRO A 556 -5.72 -14.32 -13.35
N ARG A 557 -6.06 -15.60 -13.56
CA ARG A 557 -5.25 -16.48 -14.40
C ARG A 557 -5.47 -16.12 -15.87
N PRO A 558 -4.41 -16.12 -16.68
CA PRO A 558 -4.49 -15.69 -18.09
C PRO A 558 -5.58 -16.41 -18.89
N LYS A 559 -5.69 -17.72 -18.69
CA LYS A 559 -6.69 -18.61 -19.28
C LYS A 559 -8.14 -18.14 -19.03
N GLN A 560 -8.48 -17.91 -17.76
CA GLN A 560 -9.82 -17.51 -17.36
C GLN A 560 -10.16 -16.09 -17.83
N MET A 561 -9.17 -15.18 -17.83
CA MET A 561 -9.35 -13.83 -18.38
C MET A 561 -9.56 -13.85 -19.89
N TRP A 562 -8.84 -14.72 -20.61
CA TRP A 562 -9.02 -14.91 -22.04
C TRP A 562 -10.43 -15.42 -22.38
N ASP A 563 -10.91 -16.43 -21.64
CA ASP A 563 -12.27 -16.96 -21.80
C ASP A 563 -13.33 -15.88 -21.52
N LEU A 564 -13.18 -15.11 -20.43
CA LEU A 564 -14.06 -13.98 -20.10
C LEU A 564 -14.13 -12.94 -21.25
N LEU A 565 -12.97 -12.51 -21.76
CA LEU A 565 -12.91 -11.46 -22.79
C LEU A 565 -13.37 -11.97 -24.16
N THR A 566 -13.04 -13.20 -24.53
CA THR A 566 -13.51 -13.79 -25.80
C THR A 566 -15.02 -14.08 -25.80
N ALA A 567 -15.59 -14.38 -24.63
CA ALA A 567 -17.04 -14.54 -24.46
C ALA A 567 -17.80 -13.20 -24.34
N ALA A 568 -17.10 -12.08 -24.13
CA ALA A 568 -17.73 -10.78 -23.90
C ALA A 568 -18.33 -10.20 -25.19
N PRO A 569 -19.66 -10.00 -25.26
CA PRO A 569 -20.28 -9.39 -26.43
C PRO A 569 -19.88 -7.92 -26.54
N GLY A 570 -19.70 -7.44 -27.77
CA GLY A 570 -19.33 -6.04 -28.04
C GLY A 570 -17.81 -5.78 -28.08
N LEU A 571 -16.99 -6.82 -27.95
CA LEU A 571 -15.57 -6.78 -28.31
C LEU A 571 -15.37 -7.34 -29.73
N GLY A 572 -14.39 -6.79 -30.45
CA GLY A 572 -13.94 -7.26 -31.76
C GLY A 572 -12.96 -8.42 -31.66
N GLU A 573 -12.52 -8.92 -32.82
CA GLU A 573 -11.50 -9.98 -32.89
C GLU A 573 -10.20 -9.54 -32.21
N PRO A 574 -9.62 -10.36 -31.31
CA PRO A 574 -8.41 -10.00 -30.59
C PRO A 574 -7.20 -9.91 -31.52
N VAL A 575 -6.37 -8.90 -31.31
CA VAL A 575 -5.07 -8.73 -31.96
C VAL A 575 -3.99 -9.28 -31.03
N ALA A 576 -3.35 -10.37 -31.44
CA ALA A 576 -2.25 -10.99 -30.70
C ALA A 576 -0.91 -10.36 -31.09
N PHE A 577 -0.10 -9.98 -30.10
CA PHE A 577 1.25 -9.43 -30.32
C PHE A 577 2.36 -10.45 -30.07
N ALA A 578 2.02 -11.55 -29.40
CA ALA A 578 2.93 -12.62 -29.04
C ALA A 578 2.33 -14.00 -29.36
N GLU A 579 3.14 -15.05 -29.23
CA GLU A 579 2.65 -16.43 -29.36
C GLU A 579 1.75 -16.81 -28.18
N ALA A 580 0.78 -17.68 -28.45
CA ALA A 580 0.00 -18.36 -27.42
C ALA A 580 0.86 -19.40 -26.72
N LEU A 581 1.17 -19.15 -25.44
CA LEU A 581 2.06 -19.99 -24.64
C LEU A 581 1.46 -20.23 -23.26
N PRO A 582 1.59 -21.44 -22.70
CA PRO A 582 1.20 -21.69 -21.32
C PRO A 582 1.99 -20.82 -20.35
N VAL A 583 1.26 -19.98 -19.60
CA VAL A 583 1.80 -19.22 -18.48
C VAL A 583 1.44 -19.96 -17.21
N ILE A 584 2.41 -20.71 -16.69
CA ILE A 584 2.27 -21.53 -15.50
C ILE A 584 2.85 -20.82 -14.28
N ALA A 585 2.23 -21.03 -13.13
CA ALA A 585 2.71 -20.49 -11.87
C ALA A 585 4.10 -21.08 -11.53
N GLY A 586 4.99 -20.25 -10.97
CA GLY A 586 6.32 -20.67 -10.53
C GLY A 586 6.30 -21.76 -9.44
N PRO A 587 7.38 -22.54 -9.31
CA PRO A 587 7.48 -23.64 -8.33
C PRO A 587 7.41 -23.17 -6.87
N GLU A 588 7.69 -21.89 -6.59
CA GLU A 588 7.58 -21.28 -5.28
C GLU A 588 6.13 -21.17 -4.81
N GLN A 589 5.19 -20.99 -5.76
CA GLN A 589 3.76 -20.90 -5.51
C GLN A 589 2.99 -21.50 -6.68
N PRO A 590 2.88 -22.83 -6.77
CA PRO A 590 2.41 -23.51 -7.98
C PRO A 590 0.91 -23.34 -8.25
N LEU A 591 0.13 -22.79 -7.30
CA LEU A 591 -1.32 -22.56 -7.40
C LEU A 591 -2.13 -23.76 -7.92
N VAL A 592 -1.72 -24.98 -7.55
CA VAL A 592 -2.50 -26.20 -7.79
C VAL A 592 -3.59 -26.27 -6.72
N ASP A 593 -4.70 -25.60 -6.99
CA ASP A 593 -5.87 -25.47 -6.14
C ASP A 593 -7.16 -25.83 -6.91
N GLU A 594 -8.31 -25.70 -6.25
CA GLU A 594 -9.63 -25.98 -6.82
C GLU A 594 -9.94 -25.12 -8.06
N ILE A 595 -9.37 -23.92 -8.14
CA ILE A 595 -9.46 -23.05 -9.32
C ILE A 595 -8.67 -23.63 -10.50
N GLU A 596 -7.49 -24.23 -10.28
CA GLU A 596 -6.73 -24.90 -11.37
C GLU A 596 -7.43 -26.17 -11.80
N LEU A 597 -7.77 -27.02 -10.83
CA LEU A 597 -8.30 -28.35 -11.05
C LEU A 597 -9.73 -28.31 -11.63
N GLY A 598 -10.46 -27.24 -11.37
CA GLY A 598 -11.80 -26.99 -11.93
C GLY A 598 -11.81 -26.40 -13.34
N GLN A 599 -10.66 -26.06 -13.94
CA GLN A 599 -10.64 -25.51 -15.30
C GLN A 599 -11.09 -26.55 -16.33
N PRO A 600 -11.88 -26.13 -17.34
CA PRO A 600 -12.15 -26.96 -18.50
C PRO A 600 -10.85 -27.43 -19.17
N PRO A 601 -10.69 -28.72 -19.48
CA PRO A 601 -9.44 -29.26 -20.03
C PRO A 601 -9.16 -28.76 -21.46
N ASP A 602 -10.16 -28.22 -22.14
CA ASP A 602 -10.10 -27.67 -23.50
C ASP A 602 -9.88 -26.15 -23.54
N LEU A 603 -9.69 -25.51 -22.38
CA LEU A 603 -9.49 -24.08 -22.30
C LEU A 603 -8.13 -23.67 -22.88
N VAL A 604 -8.16 -22.72 -23.80
CA VAL A 604 -7.02 -22.35 -24.66
C VAL A 604 -6.05 -21.43 -23.92
N ASP A 605 -4.75 -21.65 -24.11
CA ASP A 605 -3.71 -20.73 -23.66
C ASP A 605 -3.75 -19.42 -24.48
N PRO A 606 -3.83 -18.24 -23.83
CA PRO A 606 -3.84 -16.97 -24.55
C PRO A 606 -2.46 -16.60 -25.12
N PRO A 607 -2.41 -15.75 -26.16
CA PRO A 607 -1.22 -14.97 -26.47
C PRO A 607 -0.75 -14.18 -25.25
N LEU A 608 0.57 -14.11 -25.03
CA LEU A 608 1.16 -13.41 -23.87
C LEU A 608 0.72 -11.94 -23.73
N LEU A 609 0.40 -11.30 -24.86
CA LEU A 609 -0.17 -9.95 -24.93
C LEU A 609 -1.18 -9.88 -26.07
N SER A 610 -2.38 -9.38 -25.78
CA SER A 610 -3.44 -9.22 -26.78
C SER A 610 -4.25 -7.94 -26.54
N ALA A 611 -4.66 -7.26 -27.62
CA ALA A 611 -5.64 -6.17 -27.55
C ALA A 611 -7.00 -6.63 -28.07
N PHE A 612 -8.07 -6.28 -27.36
CA PHE A 612 -9.46 -6.49 -27.76
C PHE A 612 -10.08 -5.13 -28.11
N PRO A 613 -10.33 -4.86 -29.41
CA PRO A 613 -11.02 -3.64 -29.82
C PRO A 613 -12.42 -3.60 -29.23
N VAL A 614 -12.82 -2.49 -28.63
CA VAL A 614 -14.19 -2.25 -28.17
C VAL A 614 -15.01 -1.77 -29.37
N LEU A 615 -16.07 -2.49 -29.72
CA LEU A 615 -16.96 -2.08 -30.81
C LEU A 615 -17.76 -0.84 -30.41
N ASP A 616 -17.94 0.10 -31.33
CA ASP A 616 -18.62 1.38 -31.11
C ASP A 616 -18.13 2.11 -29.85
N PRO A 617 -16.81 2.40 -29.75
CA PRO A 617 -16.26 3.06 -28.58
C PRO A 617 -16.73 4.51 -28.52
N MET A 618 -16.90 5.01 -27.29
CA MET A 618 -17.25 6.40 -27.07
C MET A 618 -16.00 7.25 -26.97
N GLN A 619 -16.06 8.50 -27.44
CA GLN A 619 -14.97 9.44 -27.28
C GLN A 619 -14.88 9.98 -25.84
N ILE A 620 -13.66 10.31 -25.43
CA ILE A 620 -13.36 10.94 -24.13
C ILE A 620 -14.16 12.24 -23.97
N PHE A 621 -14.08 13.11 -24.98
CA PHE A 621 -14.86 14.35 -25.03
C PHE A 621 -16.11 14.11 -25.87
N ARG A 622 -17.28 14.19 -25.23
CA ARG A 622 -18.56 13.96 -25.89
C ARG A 622 -19.66 14.79 -25.26
N ALA A 623 -20.69 15.09 -26.05
CA ALA A 623 -21.95 15.61 -25.55
C ALA A 623 -22.98 14.48 -25.56
N GLN A 624 -23.78 14.37 -24.48
CA GLN A 624 -24.85 13.39 -24.41
C GLN A 624 -26.21 14.07 -24.33
N PRO A 625 -27.24 13.50 -24.99
CA PRO A 625 -28.60 13.95 -24.81
C PRO A 625 -29.05 13.65 -23.37
N VAL A 626 -29.63 14.66 -22.72
CA VAL A 626 -30.16 14.57 -21.35
C VAL A 626 -31.70 14.41 -21.24
N PRO A 627 -32.53 14.26 -22.30
CA PRO A 627 -33.91 13.81 -22.11
C PRO A 627 -33.93 12.40 -21.51
N ARG A 628 -34.77 12.17 -20.50
CA ARG A 628 -34.97 10.86 -19.88
C ARG A 628 -33.67 10.19 -19.39
N PRO A 629 -32.87 10.86 -18.53
CA PRO A 629 -31.62 10.30 -18.03
C PRO A 629 -31.88 9.11 -17.10
N LEU A 630 -30.85 8.29 -16.84
CA LEU A 630 -30.90 7.25 -15.81
C LEU A 630 -30.40 7.84 -14.49
N LEU A 631 -31.22 7.80 -13.44
CA LEU A 631 -30.86 8.25 -12.10
C LEU A 631 -30.79 7.03 -11.16
N VAL A 632 -29.60 6.79 -10.61
CA VAL A 632 -29.27 5.55 -9.88
C VAL A 632 -29.07 5.85 -8.39
N ALA A 633 -29.87 5.24 -7.53
CA ALA A 633 -29.60 5.12 -6.09
C ALA A 633 -28.69 3.90 -5.87
N GLY A 634 -27.38 4.16 -5.86
CA GLY A 634 -26.36 3.13 -5.94
C GLY A 634 -24.97 3.72 -6.10
N ASP A 635 -24.01 2.83 -6.36
CA ASP A 635 -22.62 3.16 -6.60
C ASP A 635 -22.13 2.54 -7.91
N ALA A 636 -20.81 2.51 -8.11
CA ALA A 636 -20.22 1.95 -9.30
C ALA A 636 -20.43 0.43 -9.46
N ASP A 637 -20.49 -0.33 -8.35
CA ASP A 637 -20.84 -1.76 -8.40
C ASP A 637 -22.24 -1.95 -8.99
N GLY A 638 -23.15 -1.03 -8.68
CA GLY A 638 -24.51 -1.00 -9.22
C GLY A 638 -24.54 -0.71 -10.72
N LEU A 639 -23.64 0.14 -11.22
CA LEU A 639 -23.50 0.39 -12.66
C LEU A 639 -22.97 -0.84 -13.41
N VAL A 640 -21.97 -1.53 -12.85
CA VAL A 640 -21.44 -2.77 -13.44
C VAL A 640 -22.50 -3.87 -13.46
N GLY A 641 -23.23 -4.03 -12.35
CA GLY A 641 -24.39 -4.93 -12.30
C GLY A 641 -25.44 -4.54 -13.36
N ALA A 642 -25.79 -3.27 -13.47
CA ALA A 642 -26.78 -2.78 -14.43
C ALA A 642 -26.37 -3.03 -15.89
N ALA A 643 -25.06 -2.94 -16.20
CA ALA A 643 -24.51 -3.31 -17.49
C ALA A 643 -24.69 -4.81 -17.77
N GLY A 644 -24.33 -5.68 -16.80
CA GLY A 644 -24.50 -7.13 -16.93
C GLY A 644 -25.96 -7.55 -17.12
N ALA A 645 -26.90 -6.82 -16.50
CA ALA A 645 -28.34 -7.03 -16.63
C ALA A 645 -28.98 -6.39 -17.89
N GLY A 646 -28.22 -5.64 -18.69
CA GLY A 646 -28.74 -4.95 -19.88
C GLY A 646 -29.64 -3.75 -19.56
N ILE A 647 -29.48 -3.15 -18.39
CA ILE A 647 -30.23 -1.96 -17.91
C ILE A 647 -29.43 -0.67 -18.22
N LEU A 648 -28.10 -0.74 -18.19
CA LEU A 648 -27.24 0.41 -18.49
C LEU A 648 -26.99 0.54 -19.99
N PHE A 649 -27.31 1.72 -20.54
CA PHE A 649 -27.02 2.07 -21.93
C PHE A 649 -25.96 3.18 -21.98
N PRO A 650 -24.75 2.94 -22.54
CA PRO A 650 -23.67 3.93 -22.52
C PRO A 650 -24.01 5.29 -23.15
N GLU A 651 -24.94 5.31 -24.11
CA GLU A 651 -25.42 6.53 -24.79
C GLU A 651 -26.42 7.36 -23.95
N GLN A 652 -27.02 6.76 -22.91
CA GLN A 652 -27.95 7.42 -22.01
C GLN A 652 -27.18 8.12 -20.89
N ALA A 653 -27.45 9.42 -20.69
CA ALA A 653 -26.88 10.16 -19.58
C ALA A 653 -27.26 9.50 -18.25
N THR A 654 -26.24 9.09 -17.48
CA THR A 654 -26.40 8.36 -16.21
C THR A 654 -25.85 9.18 -15.06
N PHE A 655 -26.61 9.28 -13.98
CA PHE A 655 -26.28 10.07 -12.79
C PHE A 655 -26.52 9.24 -11.53
N LEU A 656 -25.67 9.41 -10.53
CA LEU A 656 -25.84 8.79 -9.20
C LEU A 656 -26.61 9.77 -8.30
N SER A 657 -27.70 9.32 -7.67
CA SER A 657 -28.55 10.14 -6.78
C SER A 657 -27.73 10.78 -5.67
N ALA A 658 -26.84 10.01 -5.05
CA ALA A 658 -26.00 10.45 -3.95
C ALA A 658 -25.06 11.62 -4.30
N SER A 659 -24.71 11.80 -5.58
CA SER A 659 -23.92 12.97 -6.04
C SER A 659 -24.68 14.29 -5.88
N TYR A 660 -26.01 14.24 -5.76
CA TYR A 660 -26.88 15.41 -5.55
C TYR A 660 -27.28 15.61 -4.08
N ALA A 661 -26.60 14.97 -3.13
CA ALA A 661 -26.86 15.14 -1.69
C ALA A 661 -26.85 16.61 -1.24
N THR A 662 -26.05 17.45 -1.90
CA THR A 662 -25.96 18.90 -1.63
C THR A 662 -26.60 19.78 -2.72
N ASP A 663 -27.23 19.18 -3.73
CA ASP A 663 -27.85 19.87 -4.88
C ASP A 663 -29.24 19.29 -5.21
N ALA A 664 -30.20 19.55 -4.33
CA ALA A 664 -31.59 19.12 -4.53
C ALA A 664 -32.22 19.70 -5.81
N ALA A 665 -31.83 20.90 -6.23
CA ALA A 665 -32.35 21.55 -7.43
C ALA A 665 -31.88 20.84 -8.70
N GLY A 666 -30.60 20.46 -8.77
CA GLY A 666 -30.05 19.66 -9.86
C GLY A 666 -30.71 18.28 -9.97
N ARG A 667 -30.98 17.61 -8.83
CA ARG A 667 -31.74 16.36 -8.82
C ARG A 667 -33.17 16.55 -9.36
N GLN A 668 -33.85 17.61 -8.93
CA GLN A 668 -35.20 17.90 -9.40
C GLN A 668 -35.24 18.18 -10.91
N ASP A 669 -34.24 18.89 -11.47
CA ASP A 669 -34.15 19.10 -12.93
C ASP A 669 -34.04 17.77 -13.71
N LEU A 670 -33.30 16.80 -13.19
CA LEU A 670 -33.23 15.46 -13.81
C LEU A 670 -34.59 14.74 -13.76
N LEU A 671 -35.30 14.84 -12.63
CA LEU A 671 -36.65 14.27 -12.47
C LEU A 671 -37.64 14.94 -13.43
N ASP A 672 -37.62 16.26 -13.53
CA ASP A 672 -38.51 17.03 -14.43
C ASP A 672 -38.28 16.68 -15.92
N ARG A 673 -37.10 16.17 -16.28
CA ARG A 673 -36.76 15.63 -17.61
C ARG A 673 -37.26 14.19 -17.84
N GLY A 674 -37.99 13.62 -16.87
CA GLY A 674 -38.58 12.29 -16.92
C GLY A 674 -37.57 11.16 -16.68
N ALA A 675 -36.63 11.32 -15.75
CA ALA A 675 -35.60 10.32 -15.45
C ALA A 675 -36.17 8.90 -15.24
N ASP A 676 -35.46 7.89 -15.73
CA ASP A 676 -35.70 6.50 -15.33
C ASP A 676 -34.93 6.26 -14.02
N LEU A 677 -35.58 5.61 -13.04
CA LEU A 677 -35.06 5.42 -11.69
C LEU A 677 -34.56 3.98 -11.52
N LEU A 678 -33.34 3.84 -10.99
CA LEU A 678 -32.75 2.56 -10.64
C LEU A 678 -32.33 2.59 -9.17
N VAL A 679 -32.83 1.65 -8.37
CA VAL A 679 -32.40 1.44 -6.98
C VAL A 679 -31.62 0.14 -6.89
N THR A 680 -30.42 0.23 -6.33
CA THR A 680 -29.50 -0.91 -6.16
C THR A 680 -29.16 -1.10 -4.69
N ASP A 681 -28.62 -2.27 -4.33
CA ASP A 681 -28.12 -2.59 -2.99
C ASP A 681 -26.58 -2.56 -2.91
N THR A 682 -25.93 -1.80 -3.78
CA THR A 682 -24.47 -1.86 -3.96
C THR A 682 -23.71 -0.74 -3.25
N ASN A 683 -24.29 0.45 -3.08
CA ASN A 683 -23.69 1.57 -2.33
C ASN A 683 -23.67 1.30 -0.82
N ARG A 684 -23.00 0.25 -0.41
CA ARG A 684 -23.02 -0.25 0.97
C ARG A 684 -22.19 0.66 1.86
N ARG A 685 -22.73 0.96 3.04
CA ARG A 685 -21.94 1.48 4.14
C ARG A 685 -21.03 0.33 4.60
N ARG A 686 -19.74 0.41 4.30
CA ARG A 686 -18.77 -0.64 4.61
C ARG A 686 -17.35 -0.11 4.70
N ALA A 687 -16.54 -0.78 5.49
CA ALA A 687 -15.11 -0.54 5.59
C ALA A 687 -14.37 -0.85 4.28
N HIS A 688 -13.22 -0.19 4.05
CA HIS A 688 -12.41 -0.39 2.85
C HIS A 688 -10.90 -0.37 3.13
N ARG A 689 -10.16 -1.37 2.62
CA ARG A 689 -8.70 -1.53 2.76
C ARG A 689 -8.01 -1.50 1.39
N TRP A 690 -6.83 -0.88 1.32
CA TRP A 690 -6.07 -0.69 0.07
C TRP A 690 -4.78 -1.52 0.01
N GLY A 691 -4.70 -2.61 0.78
CA GLY A 691 -3.50 -3.46 0.85
C GLY A 691 -3.37 -4.50 -0.27
N ALA A 692 -4.41 -4.67 -1.10
CA ALA A 692 -4.49 -5.61 -2.22
C ALA A 692 -5.51 -5.09 -3.26
N LEU A 693 -5.64 -5.79 -4.40
CA LEU A 693 -6.67 -5.51 -5.42
C LEU A 693 -7.97 -6.31 -5.24
N ARG A 694 -7.97 -7.29 -4.33
CA ARG A 694 -9.10 -8.18 -4.05
C ARG A 694 -9.38 -8.21 -2.56
N GLU A 695 -10.60 -8.55 -2.17
CA GLU A 695 -10.97 -8.72 -0.76
C GLU A 695 -10.80 -7.41 0.04
N THR A 696 -11.07 -6.28 -0.63
CA THR A 696 -10.81 -4.91 -0.15
C THR A 696 -12.00 -4.30 0.61
N THR A 697 -13.17 -4.94 0.58
CA THR A 697 -14.42 -4.41 1.16
C THR A 697 -14.92 -5.23 2.35
N GLY A 698 -15.26 -4.54 3.43
CA GLY A 698 -15.85 -5.13 4.64
C GLY A 698 -17.33 -5.51 4.50
N TYR A 699 -17.93 -5.96 5.61
CA TYR A 699 -19.36 -6.26 5.68
C TYR A 699 -20.23 -5.00 5.58
N THR A 700 -21.51 -5.17 5.32
CA THR A 700 -22.46 -4.05 5.27
C THR A 700 -22.85 -3.65 6.69
N GLU A 701 -22.50 -2.43 7.06
CA GLU A 701 -22.69 -1.86 8.38
C GLU A 701 -24.10 -1.31 8.56
N ARG A 702 -24.51 -1.16 9.82
CA ARG A 702 -25.75 -0.46 10.17
C ARG A 702 -25.60 1.04 9.96
N ALA A 703 -26.73 1.73 9.82
CA ALA A 703 -26.74 3.19 9.84
C ALA A 703 -26.14 3.72 11.16
N GLY A 704 -25.23 4.69 11.07
CA GLY A 704 -24.56 5.30 12.21
C GLY A 704 -23.55 4.40 12.93
N GLU A 705 -23.24 3.21 12.40
CA GLU A 705 -22.32 2.28 13.06
C GLU A 705 -20.92 2.87 13.23
N VAL A 706 -20.38 2.66 14.43
CA VAL A 706 -19.02 3.04 14.82
C VAL A 706 -18.30 1.78 15.29
N PRO A 707 -17.14 1.43 14.71
CA PRO A 707 -16.36 0.27 15.17
C PRO A 707 -15.98 0.38 16.65
N GLU A 708 -16.07 -0.73 17.38
CA GLU A 708 -15.64 -0.85 18.78
C GLU A 708 -14.18 -0.44 18.97
N THR A 709 -13.34 -0.79 17.98
CA THR A 709 -11.92 -0.43 17.94
C THR A 709 -11.60 0.33 16.65
N TYR A 710 -10.84 1.42 16.77
CA TYR A 710 -10.36 2.17 15.62
C TYR A 710 -9.38 1.31 14.79
N ASP A 711 -9.79 0.95 13.59
CA ASP A 711 -8.95 0.30 12.59
C ASP A 711 -8.27 1.36 11.70
N PRO A 712 -6.94 1.58 11.81
CA PRO A 712 -6.23 2.54 10.96
C PRO A 712 -6.20 2.13 9.48
N SER A 713 -6.51 0.88 9.15
CA SER A 713 -6.54 0.35 7.78
C SER A 713 -7.89 0.54 7.07
N ASP A 714 -8.98 0.82 7.81
CA ASP A 714 -10.26 1.23 7.21
C ASP A 714 -10.14 2.67 6.70
N GLN A 715 -10.01 2.82 5.39
CA GLN A 715 -9.78 4.10 4.71
C GLN A 715 -10.70 4.20 3.50
N ARG A 716 -11.98 4.52 3.74
CA ARG A 716 -13.01 4.61 2.70
C ARG A 716 -12.72 5.75 1.70
N LEU A 717 -13.10 5.55 0.44
CA LEU A 717 -13.15 6.64 -0.55
C LEU A 717 -14.37 7.53 -0.29
N GLU A 718 -14.16 8.84 -0.24
CA GLU A 718 -15.26 9.81 -0.14
C GLU A 718 -15.84 10.08 -1.53
N VAL A 719 -16.66 9.16 -2.04
CA VAL A 719 -17.27 9.23 -3.38
C VAL A 719 -18.41 10.27 -3.44
N PHE A 720 -19.19 10.38 -2.36
CA PHE A 720 -20.36 11.26 -2.27
C PHE A 720 -20.27 12.20 -1.05
N PRO A 721 -19.45 13.27 -1.12
CA PRO A 721 -19.34 14.23 -0.03
C PRO A 721 -20.72 14.82 0.35
N GLY A 722 -21.05 14.77 1.63
CA GLY A 722 -22.30 15.32 2.17
C GLY A 722 -23.53 14.39 2.11
N ALA A 723 -23.40 13.16 1.58
CA ALA A 723 -24.46 12.16 1.64
C ALA A 723 -24.66 11.61 3.08
N THR A 724 -25.92 11.37 3.47
CA THR A 724 -26.29 10.67 4.72
C THR A 724 -26.36 9.16 4.49
N ASP A 725 -26.54 8.38 5.57
CA ASP A 725 -26.72 6.92 5.48
C ASP A 725 -27.95 6.50 4.65
N ASP A 726 -28.89 7.41 4.38
CA ASP A 726 -30.05 7.17 3.50
C ASP A 726 -29.64 6.95 2.05
N ALA A 727 -28.48 7.50 1.64
CA ALA A 727 -27.90 7.27 0.32
C ALA A 727 -27.15 5.93 0.21
N PHE A 728 -26.95 5.23 1.33
CA PHE A 728 -26.23 3.97 1.41
C PHE A 728 -27.16 2.79 1.67
N THR A 729 -26.74 1.62 1.21
CA THR A 729 -27.24 0.33 1.65
C THR A 729 -26.67 0.01 3.03
N VAL A 730 -27.53 -0.30 3.99
CA VAL A 730 -27.16 -0.60 5.39
C VAL A 730 -27.83 -1.88 5.86
N THR A 731 -27.36 -2.45 6.96
CA THR A 731 -28.07 -3.51 7.67
C THR A 731 -29.01 -2.94 8.73
N GLU A 732 -30.11 -3.65 8.96
CA GLU A 732 -31.05 -3.45 10.05
C GLU A 732 -31.08 -4.72 10.89
N HIS A 733 -30.87 -4.56 12.19
CA HIS A 733 -30.84 -5.65 13.15
C HIS A 733 -32.12 -5.60 13.98
N HIS A 734 -32.78 -6.75 14.16
CA HIS A 734 -33.98 -6.87 14.98
C HIS A 734 -33.80 -7.96 16.03
N GLY A 735 -34.23 -7.68 17.26
CA GLY A 735 -34.15 -8.57 18.42
C GLY A 735 -32.84 -8.43 19.21
N ALA A 736 -31.74 -8.14 18.52
CA ALA A 736 -30.46 -7.81 19.14
C ALA A 736 -29.53 -7.04 18.18
N THR A 737 -28.61 -6.27 18.74
CA THR A 737 -27.43 -5.72 18.08
C THR A 737 -26.22 -6.61 18.38
N VAL A 738 -25.46 -7.02 17.34
CA VAL A 738 -24.27 -7.86 17.49
C VAL A 738 -23.07 -7.13 16.91
N THR A 739 -22.02 -6.97 17.71
CA THR A 739 -20.79 -6.25 17.36
C THR A 739 -19.56 -7.01 17.87
N ALA A 740 -18.37 -6.68 17.36
CA ALA A 740 -17.13 -7.23 17.87
C ALA A 740 -15.98 -6.24 17.74
N THR A 741 -14.90 -6.47 18.49
CA THR A 741 -13.66 -5.69 18.42
C THR A 741 -12.95 -5.86 17.07
N ALA A 742 -13.01 -7.05 16.47
CA ALA A 742 -12.49 -7.36 15.15
C ALA A 742 -13.20 -8.58 14.52
N TYR A 743 -12.90 -8.82 13.24
CA TYR A 743 -13.33 -10.02 12.52
C TYR A 743 -12.30 -10.38 11.44
N GLY A 744 -12.33 -11.63 10.98
CA GLY A 744 -11.48 -12.14 9.92
C GLY A 744 -9.99 -12.10 10.26
N ASN A 745 -9.24 -11.35 9.44
CA ASN A 745 -7.79 -11.23 9.50
C ASN A 745 -7.34 -9.74 9.35
N PRO A 746 -6.09 -9.40 9.71
CA PRO A 746 -5.61 -8.02 9.70
C PRO A 746 -5.20 -7.49 8.30
N ILE A 747 -5.24 -8.31 7.25
CA ILE A 747 -4.74 -7.96 5.90
C ILE A 747 -5.90 -7.72 4.93
N THR A 748 -6.80 -8.69 4.77
CA THR A 748 -7.96 -8.63 3.86
C THR A 748 -9.26 -8.60 4.64
N TYR A 749 -10.37 -8.20 3.99
CA TYR A 749 -11.69 -8.33 4.58
C TYR A 749 -12.36 -9.64 4.18
N THR A 750 -12.98 -10.26 5.18
CA THR A 750 -13.83 -11.45 5.08
C THR A 750 -15.21 -11.14 5.67
N PRO A 751 -16.10 -10.43 4.95
CA PRO A 751 -17.44 -10.09 5.43
C PRO A 751 -18.30 -11.30 5.82
N GLU A 752 -17.96 -12.50 5.33
CA GLU A 752 -18.55 -13.77 5.78
C GLU A 752 -18.19 -14.16 7.24
N ASP A 753 -17.16 -13.54 7.85
CA ASP A 753 -16.74 -13.79 9.23
C ASP A 753 -17.31 -12.75 10.22
N ARG A 754 -18.28 -11.94 9.80
CA ARG A 754 -18.80 -10.80 10.58
C ARG A 754 -19.52 -11.22 11.89
N PRO A 755 -19.64 -10.32 12.89
CA PRO A 755 -20.19 -10.64 14.20
C PRO A 755 -21.60 -11.23 14.19
N ALA A 756 -22.47 -10.74 13.30
CA ALA A 756 -23.85 -11.21 13.17
C ALA A 756 -23.98 -12.71 12.86
N MET A 757 -22.95 -13.31 12.25
CA MET A 757 -22.90 -14.74 11.92
C MET A 757 -22.67 -15.64 13.15
N ALA A 758 -22.60 -15.09 14.37
CA ALA A 758 -22.59 -15.87 15.61
C ALA A 758 -23.97 -15.97 16.26
N PHE A 759 -24.99 -15.35 15.68
CA PHE A 759 -26.30 -15.20 16.30
C PHE A 759 -27.45 -15.27 15.28
N ASP A 760 -27.17 -15.66 14.03
CA ASP A 760 -28.15 -15.73 12.94
C ASP A 760 -28.95 -17.05 12.89
N GLY A 761 -28.60 -18.02 13.75
CA GLY A 761 -29.29 -19.29 13.88
C GLY A 761 -28.90 -20.32 12.82
N ASP A 762 -27.79 -20.09 12.10
CA ASP A 762 -27.27 -20.98 11.06
C ASP A 762 -25.86 -21.50 11.44
N PRO A 763 -25.71 -22.77 11.85
CA PRO A 763 -24.40 -23.31 12.23
C PRO A 763 -23.41 -23.45 11.06
N ALA A 764 -23.82 -23.15 9.82
CA ALA A 764 -22.94 -23.10 8.66
C ALA A 764 -22.15 -21.78 8.55
N THR A 765 -22.67 -20.69 9.12
CA THR A 765 -22.01 -19.39 9.23
C THR A 765 -21.27 -19.28 10.58
N ALA A 766 -20.37 -18.31 10.71
CA ALA A 766 -19.68 -18.06 11.97
C ALA A 766 -19.04 -16.67 12.02
N TRP A 767 -19.08 -16.02 13.19
CA TRP A 767 -18.11 -14.98 13.49
C TRP A 767 -16.74 -15.61 13.70
N ARG A 768 -15.71 -15.06 13.06
CA ARG A 768 -14.32 -15.49 13.23
C ARG A 768 -13.39 -14.30 13.34
N VAL A 769 -12.31 -14.47 14.08
CA VAL A 769 -11.30 -13.45 14.33
C VAL A 769 -9.92 -14.08 14.55
N GLY A 770 -8.86 -13.29 14.39
CA GLY A 770 -7.48 -13.71 14.66
C GLY A 770 -6.95 -14.78 13.70
N ALA A 771 -7.49 -14.86 12.48
CA ALA A 771 -6.80 -15.58 11.42
C ALA A 771 -5.44 -14.89 11.18
N ILE A 772 -4.36 -15.68 11.12
CA ILE A 772 -2.96 -15.21 11.03
C ILE A 772 -2.53 -14.17 12.09
N ASP A 773 -3.26 -14.04 13.20
CA ASP A 773 -2.98 -13.11 14.30
C ASP A 773 -3.32 -13.72 15.68
N ASP A 774 -3.04 -13.00 16.77
CA ASP A 774 -3.45 -13.38 18.13
C ASP A 774 -4.90 -12.89 18.41
N PRO A 775 -5.87 -13.80 18.64
CA PRO A 775 -7.27 -13.48 18.96
C PRO A 775 -7.48 -13.17 20.44
N THR A 776 -6.44 -13.28 21.28
CA THR A 776 -6.58 -13.10 22.73
C THR A 776 -6.99 -11.66 23.05
N GLY A 777 -8.07 -11.51 23.82
CA GLY A 777 -8.63 -10.22 24.21
C GLY A 777 -9.65 -9.64 23.22
N GLU A 778 -9.91 -10.32 22.10
CA GLU A 778 -11.02 -9.96 21.22
C GLU A 778 -12.36 -10.26 21.91
N VAL A 779 -13.36 -9.43 21.65
CA VAL A 779 -14.68 -9.47 22.30
C VAL A 779 -15.79 -9.49 21.26
N LEU A 780 -16.72 -10.45 21.39
CA LEU A 780 -18.02 -10.44 20.74
C LEU A 780 -19.05 -9.87 21.74
N ARG A 781 -19.83 -8.88 21.32
CA ARG A 781 -20.84 -8.21 22.14
C ARG A 781 -22.22 -8.36 21.51
N ILE A 782 -23.17 -8.84 22.31
CA ILE A 782 -24.59 -9.02 21.95
C ILE A 782 -25.42 -8.14 22.88
N ASP A 783 -26.06 -7.12 22.31
CA ASP A 783 -26.98 -6.21 22.99
C ASP A 783 -28.42 -6.55 22.59
N LEU A 784 -29.19 -7.14 23.49
CA LEU A 784 -30.58 -7.55 23.26
C LEU A 784 -31.52 -6.34 23.29
N ASP A 785 -32.51 -6.31 22.40
CA ASP A 785 -33.54 -5.26 22.38
C ASP A 785 -34.44 -5.33 23.62
N GLU A 786 -34.69 -6.56 24.10
CA GLU A 786 -35.42 -6.83 25.33
C GLU A 786 -34.58 -7.68 26.30
N PRO A 787 -34.56 -7.38 27.61
CA PRO A 787 -33.82 -8.18 28.58
C PRO A 787 -34.32 -9.62 28.64
N VAL A 788 -33.41 -10.58 28.73
CA VAL A 788 -33.72 -12.02 28.83
C VAL A 788 -33.32 -12.53 30.21
N THR A 789 -34.15 -13.41 30.78
CA THR A 789 -33.85 -14.13 32.03
C THR A 789 -33.54 -15.59 31.71
N THR A 790 -32.32 -16.04 32.01
CA THR A 790 -31.89 -17.43 31.83
C THR A 790 -30.72 -17.74 32.76
N ASP A 791 -30.43 -19.03 32.94
CA ASP A 791 -29.30 -19.59 33.68
C ASP A 791 -28.32 -20.33 32.76
N GLU A 792 -28.51 -20.25 31.43
CA GLU A 792 -27.65 -20.94 30.47
C GLU A 792 -27.46 -20.21 29.14
N VAL A 793 -26.35 -20.52 28.48
CA VAL A 793 -26.10 -20.23 27.06
C VAL A 793 -25.47 -21.45 26.38
N LEU A 794 -25.64 -21.55 25.06
CA LEU A 794 -24.99 -22.58 24.24
C LEU A 794 -23.90 -21.93 23.37
N LEU A 795 -22.68 -22.47 23.42
CA LEU A 795 -21.54 -21.97 22.65
C LEU A 795 -21.09 -23.01 21.61
N THR A 796 -21.17 -22.65 20.35
CA THR A 796 -20.75 -23.49 19.21
C THR A 796 -19.65 -22.78 18.45
N GLN A 797 -18.45 -23.35 18.45
CA GLN A 797 -17.31 -22.92 17.65
C GLN A 797 -17.54 -23.25 16.15
N PRO A 798 -16.80 -22.63 15.22
CA PRO A 798 -16.96 -22.84 13.78
C PRO A 798 -16.97 -24.32 13.36
N LEU A 799 -17.95 -24.70 12.54
CA LEU A 799 -18.13 -26.07 12.03
C LEU A 799 -17.65 -26.25 10.58
N THR A 800 -17.56 -25.16 9.83
CA THR A 800 -17.26 -25.12 8.39
C THR A 800 -15.85 -24.58 8.10
N ASN A 801 -15.42 -24.62 6.83
CA ASN A 801 -14.12 -24.12 6.33
C ASN A 801 -12.90 -24.78 7.01
N VAL A 802 -11.70 -24.24 6.76
CA VAL A 802 -10.44 -24.71 7.37
C VAL A 802 -10.44 -24.43 8.88
N ARG A 803 -10.21 -25.49 9.67
CA ARG A 803 -10.17 -25.43 11.14
C ARG A 803 -8.93 -26.15 11.66
N ASN A 804 -7.93 -25.38 12.09
CA ASN A 804 -6.68 -25.91 12.66
C ASN A 804 -6.27 -25.22 13.97
N ARG A 805 -7.20 -24.47 14.57
CA ARG A 805 -7.07 -23.74 15.83
C ARG A 805 -8.44 -23.69 16.51
N TRP A 806 -8.49 -23.82 17.83
CA TRP A 806 -9.74 -23.79 18.59
C TRP A 806 -9.58 -23.01 19.89
N LEU A 807 -10.67 -22.35 20.31
CA LEU A 807 -10.74 -21.71 21.62
C LEU A 807 -10.78 -22.78 22.71
N THR A 808 -10.07 -22.51 23.80
CA THR A 808 -9.99 -23.37 24.98
C THR A 808 -10.52 -22.67 26.22
N GLN A 809 -10.59 -21.34 26.24
CA GLN A 809 -11.13 -20.59 27.36
C GLN A 809 -11.71 -19.25 26.93
N VAL A 810 -12.85 -18.87 27.51
CA VAL A 810 -13.53 -17.58 27.30
C VAL A 810 -14.07 -17.00 28.61
N ALA A 811 -14.36 -15.71 28.63
CA ALA A 811 -15.07 -15.04 29.71
C ALA A 811 -16.41 -14.48 29.23
N LEU A 812 -17.50 -14.86 29.92
CA LEU A 812 -18.84 -14.32 29.70
C LEU A 812 -19.12 -13.20 30.68
N ARG A 813 -19.43 -12.00 30.19
CA ARG A 813 -19.79 -10.84 31.03
C ARG A 813 -21.20 -10.38 30.72
N PHE A 814 -21.99 -10.19 31.77
CA PHE A 814 -23.39 -9.79 31.68
C PHE A 814 -23.55 -8.39 32.27
N ASP A 815 -24.07 -7.44 31.48
CA ASP A 815 -24.27 -6.03 31.87
C ASP A 815 -23.06 -5.38 32.58
N GLY A 816 -21.84 -5.68 32.10
CA GLY A 816 -20.59 -5.14 32.67
C GLY A 816 -20.19 -5.72 34.05
N GLY A 817 -20.90 -6.75 34.52
CA GLY A 817 -20.64 -7.41 35.81
C GLY A 817 -19.33 -8.19 35.90
N ALA A 818 -19.22 -9.05 36.92
CA ALA A 818 -18.09 -9.96 37.06
C ALA A 818 -18.14 -11.08 36.00
N PRO A 819 -17.02 -11.41 35.33
CA PRO A 819 -17.01 -12.41 34.28
C PRO A 819 -17.18 -13.83 34.84
N VAL A 820 -17.90 -14.67 34.10
CA VAL A 820 -17.93 -16.12 34.27
C VAL A 820 -16.89 -16.71 33.31
N VAL A 821 -15.80 -17.27 33.86
CA VAL A 821 -14.77 -17.91 33.05
C VAL A 821 -15.19 -19.34 32.73
N VAL A 822 -15.07 -19.72 31.46
CA VAL A 822 -15.54 -21.00 30.92
C VAL A 822 -14.41 -21.67 30.17
N ASP A 823 -14.12 -22.93 30.52
CA ASP A 823 -13.24 -23.79 29.74
C ASP A 823 -14.06 -24.47 28.63
N LEU A 824 -13.58 -24.35 27.39
CA LEU A 824 -14.25 -24.91 26.22
C LEU A 824 -13.71 -26.31 25.90
N ASP A 825 -14.61 -27.28 25.75
CA ASP A 825 -14.27 -28.68 25.49
C ASP A 825 -14.70 -29.12 24.07
N GLN A 826 -14.59 -30.42 23.77
CA GLN A 826 -14.94 -30.97 22.47
C GLN A 826 -16.41 -30.72 22.09
N SER A 827 -17.33 -30.66 23.07
CA SER A 827 -18.76 -30.43 22.79
C SER A 827 -19.03 -29.05 22.19
N SER A 828 -18.14 -28.08 22.41
CA SER A 828 -18.23 -26.76 21.75
C SER A 828 -17.92 -26.82 20.25
N ARG A 829 -17.44 -27.95 19.72
CA ARG A 829 -17.00 -28.11 18.32
C ARG A 829 -17.93 -29.02 17.52
N GLU A 830 -19.06 -29.39 18.10
CA GLU A 830 -20.07 -30.30 17.57
C GLU A 830 -21.46 -29.70 17.82
N LEU A 831 -22.47 -30.12 17.05
CA LEU A 831 -23.86 -29.75 17.35
C LEU A 831 -24.40 -30.57 18.53
N PRO A 832 -25.15 -29.96 19.47
CA PRO A 832 -25.72 -28.61 19.40
C PRO A 832 -24.80 -27.48 19.91
N GLY A 833 -23.63 -27.79 20.46
CA GLY A 833 -22.72 -26.84 21.13
C GLY A 833 -22.53 -27.17 22.62
N GLN A 834 -21.57 -26.49 23.26
CA GLN A 834 -21.32 -26.66 24.69
C GLN A 834 -22.32 -25.84 25.50
N ARG A 835 -23.02 -26.51 26.42
CA ARG A 835 -23.91 -25.86 27.38
C ARG A 835 -23.10 -25.25 28.53
N VAL A 836 -23.25 -23.95 28.73
CA VAL A 836 -22.63 -23.20 29.82
C VAL A 836 -23.72 -22.74 30.76
N THR A 837 -23.68 -23.18 32.02
CA THR A 837 -24.64 -22.82 33.06
C THR A 837 -24.03 -21.83 34.06
N PHE A 838 -24.83 -20.91 34.56
CA PHE A 838 -24.47 -19.91 35.58
C PHE A 838 -25.69 -19.57 36.44
N ASP A 839 -25.51 -18.84 37.54
CA ASP A 839 -26.66 -18.41 38.37
C ASP A 839 -27.65 -17.60 37.53
N GLU A 840 -28.93 -17.97 37.60
CA GLU A 840 -30.04 -17.33 36.88
C GLU A 840 -29.95 -15.80 37.01
N ARG A 841 -29.96 -15.12 35.87
CA ARG A 841 -29.81 -13.66 35.80
C ARG A 841 -30.63 -13.10 34.66
N THR A 842 -31.07 -11.86 34.85
CA THR A 842 -31.68 -11.04 33.80
C THR A 842 -30.64 -10.07 33.28
N PHE A 843 -30.42 -10.03 31.97
CA PHE A 843 -29.42 -9.18 31.35
C PHE A 843 -29.88 -8.65 29.99
N SER A 844 -29.29 -7.54 29.55
CA SER A 844 -29.51 -6.98 28.22
C SER A 844 -28.26 -7.07 27.35
N THR A 845 -27.07 -7.14 27.95
CA THR A 845 -25.80 -7.29 27.24
C THR A 845 -25.10 -8.58 27.64
N LEU A 846 -24.62 -9.33 26.65
CA LEU A 846 -23.63 -10.40 26.81
C LEU A 846 -22.35 -10.05 26.04
N GLU A 847 -21.21 -10.06 26.73
CA GLU A 847 -19.88 -10.00 26.12
C GLU A 847 -19.18 -11.35 26.27
N VAL A 848 -18.59 -11.85 25.18
CA VAL A 848 -17.76 -13.05 25.14
C VAL A 848 -16.33 -12.65 24.79
N GLU A 849 -15.46 -12.62 25.80
CA GLU A 849 -14.04 -12.30 25.67
C GLU A 849 -13.22 -13.57 25.43
N LEU A 850 -12.37 -13.57 24.40
CA LEU A 850 -11.51 -14.69 24.04
C LEU A 850 -10.25 -14.70 24.92
N LEU A 851 -10.09 -15.71 25.79
CA LEU A 851 -8.98 -15.75 26.75
C LEU A 851 -7.82 -16.64 26.33
N ALA A 852 -8.12 -17.77 25.67
CA ALA A 852 -7.09 -18.71 25.23
C ALA A 852 -7.55 -19.61 24.07
N ASP A 853 -6.56 -20.07 23.31
CA ASP A 853 -6.68 -21.12 22.30
C ASP A 853 -5.67 -22.25 22.53
N ASP A 854 -5.76 -23.31 21.73
CA ASP A 854 -4.94 -24.52 21.86
C ASP A 854 -3.51 -24.41 21.29
N ILE A 855 -3.22 -23.35 20.52
CA ILE A 855 -1.90 -23.07 19.93
C ILE A 855 -1.02 -22.25 20.87
N GLY A 856 -1.65 -21.38 21.68
CA GLY A 856 -1.01 -20.47 22.61
C GLY A 856 -0.22 -19.35 21.93
N ARG A 857 0.57 -18.61 22.71
CA ARG A 857 1.32 -17.45 22.21
C ARG A 857 2.46 -17.86 21.27
N ARG A 858 2.47 -17.31 20.05
CA ARG A 858 3.50 -17.56 19.02
C ARG A 858 4.17 -16.24 18.56
N PRO A 859 5.41 -16.30 18.02
CA PRO A 859 6.00 -15.15 17.34
C PRO A 859 5.31 -14.80 16.00
N ARG A 860 4.71 -15.80 15.35
CA ARG A 860 3.93 -15.69 14.10
C ARG A 860 2.81 -16.73 14.10
N TYR A 861 1.70 -16.40 13.45
CA TYR A 861 0.50 -17.22 13.34
C TYR A 861 0.24 -17.67 11.89
N ASP A 862 1.28 -17.66 11.04
CA ASP A 862 1.19 -18.01 9.62
C ASP A 862 0.50 -19.37 9.40
N GLY A 863 -0.56 -19.39 8.58
CA GLY A 863 -1.31 -20.60 8.24
C GLY A 863 -2.34 -21.08 9.27
N LEU A 864 -2.56 -20.33 10.36
CA LEU A 864 -3.59 -20.64 11.35
C LEU A 864 -4.93 -20.00 10.99
N SER A 865 -6.01 -20.79 11.13
CA SER A 865 -7.39 -20.33 10.93
C SER A 865 -7.82 -19.36 12.02
N GLY A 866 -8.81 -18.52 11.70
CA GLY A 866 -9.52 -17.73 12.70
C GLY A 866 -10.34 -18.61 13.65
N VAL A 867 -10.65 -18.06 14.81
CA VAL A 867 -11.48 -18.68 15.85
C VAL A 867 -12.66 -17.79 16.19
N GLY A 868 -13.68 -18.31 16.86
CA GLY A 868 -14.87 -17.54 17.22
C GLY A 868 -16.04 -18.48 17.49
N PHE A 869 -17.23 -18.09 17.03
CA PHE A 869 -18.46 -18.85 17.25
C PHE A 869 -19.30 -18.92 15.98
N ALA A 870 -19.74 -20.14 15.63
CA ALA A 870 -20.84 -20.37 14.73
C ALA A 870 -22.16 -19.92 15.36
N GLU A 871 -22.37 -20.26 16.64
CA GLU A 871 -23.60 -19.90 17.34
C GLU A 871 -23.31 -19.59 18.82
N VAL A 872 -23.92 -18.52 19.31
CA VAL A 872 -24.04 -18.17 20.73
C VAL A 872 -25.52 -18.17 21.07
N THR A 873 -26.09 -19.33 21.36
CA THR A 873 -27.54 -19.43 21.60
C THR A 873 -27.90 -18.96 23.01
N ILE A 874 -28.74 -17.92 23.10
CA ILE A 874 -29.33 -17.41 24.35
C ILE A 874 -30.82 -17.82 24.36
N PRO A 875 -31.27 -18.67 25.29
CA PRO A 875 -32.68 -19.08 25.37
C PRO A 875 -33.61 -17.86 25.52
N GLY A 876 -34.59 -17.74 24.61
CA GLY A 876 -35.57 -16.64 24.64
C GLY A 876 -35.16 -15.40 23.85
N ALA A 877 -33.96 -15.36 23.28
CA ALA A 877 -33.54 -14.33 22.33
C ALA A 877 -33.70 -14.82 20.88
N THR A 878 -33.98 -13.89 19.97
CA THR A 878 -34.02 -14.13 18.52
C THR A 878 -33.34 -12.98 17.81
N PHE A 879 -32.80 -13.23 16.63
CA PHE A 879 -32.12 -12.22 15.84
C PHE A 879 -32.44 -12.36 14.36
N SER A 880 -32.54 -11.23 13.68
CA SER A 880 -32.56 -11.19 12.22
C SER A 880 -31.80 -9.96 11.71
N GLU A 881 -31.01 -10.18 10.67
CA GLU A 881 -30.32 -9.15 9.90
C GLU A 881 -31.04 -8.99 8.55
N LEU A 882 -31.47 -7.77 8.25
CA LEU A 882 -32.07 -7.40 6.97
C LEU A 882 -31.22 -6.32 6.30
N VAL A 883 -31.21 -6.27 4.97
CA VAL A 883 -30.47 -5.23 4.22
C VAL A 883 -31.45 -4.21 3.66
N ARG A 884 -31.26 -2.94 3.98
CA ARG A 884 -32.04 -1.81 3.44
C ARG A 884 -31.23 -1.14 2.32
N PRO A 885 -31.70 -1.08 1.06
CA PRO A 885 -31.07 -0.30 0.00
C PRO A 885 -31.26 1.21 0.24
N PRO A 886 -30.58 2.09 -0.53
CA PRO A 886 -30.73 3.53 -0.37
C PRO A 886 -32.19 3.98 -0.53
N THR A 887 -32.61 4.94 0.28
CA THR A 887 -33.97 5.51 0.30
C THR A 887 -33.99 6.95 -0.21
N ASP A 888 -32.87 7.67 -0.15
CA ASP A 888 -32.74 9.10 -0.48
C ASP A 888 -33.42 9.51 -1.80
N LEU A 889 -33.28 8.69 -2.84
CA LEU A 889 -33.87 8.95 -4.15
C LEU A 889 -35.40 8.89 -4.10
N LEU A 890 -35.96 7.80 -3.58
CA LEU A 890 -37.40 7.61 -3.55
C LEU A 890 -38.08 8.54 -2.55
N ASP A 891 -37.39 8.89 -1.47
CA ASP A 891 -37.84 9.87 -0.48
C ASP A 891 -37.95 11.26 -1.10
N ALA A 892 -36.96 11.62 -1.93
CA ALA A 892 -36.96 12.89 -2.64
C ALA A 892 -38.03 12.98 -3.73
N VAL A 893 -38.28 11.88 -4.44
CA VAL A 893 -39.29 11.83 -5.52
C VAL A 893 -40.71 11.75 -4.95
N GLY A 894 -40.92 11.00 -3.86
CA GLY A 894 -42.22 10.76 -3.24
C GLY A 894 -43.23 10.11 -4.19
N ASP A 895 -44.49 10.56 -4.12
CA ASP A 895 -45.60 10.02 -4.91
C ASP A 895 -45.43 10.23 -6.42
N ALA A 896 -44.63 11.22 -6.83
CA ALA A 896 -44.32 11.45 -8.25
C ALA A 896 -43.59 10.27 -8.90
N SER A 897 -43.04 9.35 -8.09
CA SER A 897 -42.39 8.12 -8.57
C SER A 897 -43.31 7.26 -9.45
N ALA A 898 -44.63 7.43 -9.32
CA ALA A 898 -45.63 6.83 -10.19
C ALA A 898 -45.51 7.22 -11.67
N ASP A 899 -44.90 8.37 -11.99
CA ASP A 899 -44.71 8.86 -13.35
C ASP A 899 -43.38 8.41 -13.98
N HIS A 900 -42.49 7.81 -13.18
CA HIS A 900 -41.16 7.38 -13.61
C HIS A 900 -41.09 5.86 -13.80
N ARG A 901 -40.25 5.39 -14.73
CA ARG A 901 -39.87 3.97 -14.75
C ARG A 901 -39.03 3.70 -13.51
N LEU A 902 -39.32 2.64 -12.78
CA LEU A 902 -38.59 2.25 -11.58
C LEU A 902 -38.11 0.80 -11.72
N VAL A 903 -36.82 0.59 -11.52
CA VAL A 903 -36.19 -0.72 -11.49
C VAL A 903 -35.49 -0.89 -10.14
N TYR A 904 -35.71 -2.04 -9.50
CA TYR A 904 -34.88 -2.50 -8.40
C TYR A 904 -33.94 -3.58 -8.93
N GLN A 905 -32.65 -3.43 -8.68
CA GLN A 905 -31.64 -4.40 -9.07
C GLN A 905 -30.82 -4.79 -7.85
N PHE A 906 -30.88 -6.06 -7.48
CA PHE A 906 -30.16 -6.57 -6.33
C PHE A 906 -29.26 -7.73 -6.69
N GLU A 907 -28.13 -7.78 -6.00
CA GLU A 907 -27.16 -8.85 -6.10
C GLU A 907 -26.84 -9.38 -4.70
N ARG A 908 -26.86 -10.71 -4.56
CA ARG A 908 -26.36 -11.36 -3.35
C ARG A 908 -24.84 -11.21 -3.31
N GLN A 909 -24.28 -10.73 -2.20
CA GLN A 909 -22.83 -10.79 -2.00
C GLN A 909 -22.40 -12.26 -1.99
N ARG A 910 -21.48 -12.62 -2.89
CA ARG A 910 -21.03 -14.01 -3.12
C ARG A 910 -19.53 -14.06 -3.32
N ALA A 911 -18.94 -15.22 -3.06
CA ALA A 911 -17.57 -15.54 -3.44
C ALA A 911 -17.54 -16.48 -4.66
N ASN A 912 -16.39 -16.55 -5.31
CA ASN A 912 -16.12 -17.62 -6.26
C ASN A 912 -16.16 -18.96 -5.50
N PRO A 913 -17.00 -19.92 -5.91
CA PRO A 913 -17.17 -21.17 -5.18
C PRO A 913 -15.94 -22.07 -5.22
N LEU A 914 -15.04 -21.85 -6.17
CA LEU A 914 -13.76 -22.54 -6.28
C LEU A 914 -12.67 -21.88 -5.42
N GLU A 915 -12.95 -20.75 -4.75
CA GLU A 915 -12.00 -20.10 -3.87
C GLU A 915 -11.98 -20.83 -2.50
N PRO A 916 -10.89 -21.54 -2.15
CA PRO A 916 -10.88 -22.47 -1.01
C PRO A 916 -10.95 -21.81 0.36
N VAL A 917 -10.66 -20.49 0.43
CA VAL A 917 -10.57 -19.75 1.70
C VAL A 917 -11.69 -18.72 1.87
N ARG A 918 -12.68 -18.71 0.97
CA ARG A 918 -13.80 -17.76 1.00
C ARG A 918 -15.14 -18.48 1.06
N ALA A 919 -16.12 -17.83 1.67
CA ALA A 919 -17.51 -18.26 1.64
C ALA A 919 -18.40 -17.10 1.19
N ASP A 920 -19.65 -17.40 0.86
CA ASP A 920 -20.61 -16.36 0.48
C ASP A 920 -20.97 -15.49 1.69
N PRO A 921 -20.76 -14.15 1.63
CA PRO A 921 -21.10 -13.26 2.75
C PRO A 921 -22.59 -13.18 3.04
N GLU A 922 -23.43 -13.36 2.02
CA GLU A 922 -24.88 -13.46 2.16
C GLU A 922 -25.32 -14.84 1.71
N THR A 923 -26.03 -15.61 2.55
CA THR A 923 -26.58 -16.94 2.17
C THR A 923 -27.91 -16.83 1.41
N SER A 924 -28.61 -15.69 1.54
CA SER A 924 -29.88 -15.40 0.87
C SER A 924 -30.02 -13.90 0.57
N ILE A 925 -30.93 -13.53 -0.33
CA ILE A 925 -31.28 -12.12 -0.59
C ILE A 925 -32.47 -11.76 0.31
N ARG A 926 -32.22 -10.97 1.36
CA ARG A 926 -33.25 -10.41 2.24
C ARG A 926 -33.13 -8.89 2.21
N ARG A 927 -34.13 -8.21 1.63
CA ARG A 927 -34.13 -6.76 1.44
C ARG A 927 -35.41 -6.13 1.98
N VAL A 928 -35.29 -5.00 2.66
CA VAL A 928 -36.43 -4.17 3.08
C VAL A 928 -36.63 -3.08 2.04
N LEU A 929 -37.80 -3.03 1.41
CA LEU A 929 -38.10 -2.09 0.33
C LEU A 929 -39.23 -1.15 0.74
N ASP A 930 -38.99 0.15 0.63
CA ASP A 930 -40.03 1.17 0.68
C ASP A 930 -40.46 1.50 -0.76
N VAL A 931 -41.65 1.05 -1.14
CA VAL A 931 -42.25 1.38 -2.44
C VAL A 931 -43.26 2.50 -2.21
N ARG A 932 -42.88 3.73 -2.56
CA ARG A 932 -43.66 4.96 -2.29
C ARG A 932 -45.06 4.97 -2.90
N THR A 933 -45.31 4.19 -3.95
CA THR A 933 -46.59 4.18 -4.67
C THR A 933 -47.02 2.76 -5.03
N ASP A 934 -48.34 2.54 -5.13
CA ASP A 934 -48.91 1.26 -5.55
C ASP A 934 -48.49 0.93 -6.99
N ARG A 935 -47.73 -0.16 -7.16
CA ARG A 935 -47.17 -0.57 -8.46
C ARG A 935 -47.11 -2.08 -8.63
N ARG A 936 -47.02 -2.51 -9.89
CA ARG A 936 -46.78 -3.91 -10.27
C ARG A 936 -45.37 -4.05 -10.83
N PHE A 937 -44.62 -5.00 -10.30
CA PHE A 937 -43.27 -5.33 -10.74
C PHE A 937 -43.26 -6.66 -11.51
N ALA A 938 -42.42 -6.74 -12.54
CA ALA A 938 -42.04 -8.01 -13.13
C ALA A 938 -40.73 -8.46 -12.48
N LEU A 939 -40.68 -9.69 -11.99
CA LEU A 939 -39.48 -10.28 -11.39
C LEU A 939 -38.76 -11.14 -12.43
N SER A 940 -37.46 -10.90 -12.60
CA SER A 940 -36.57 -11.70 -13.42
C SER A 940 -35.18 -11.74 -12.79
N GLY A 941 -34.43 -12.80 -13.01
CA GLY A 941 -33.05 -12.90 -12.51
C GLY A 941 -32.40 -14.21 -12.90
N THR A 942 -31.13 -14.34 -12.54
CA THR A 942 -30.31 -15.53 -12.71
C THR A 942 -29.98 -16.13 -11.34
N ALA A 943 -30.03 -17.46 -11.24
CA ALA A 943 -29.58 -18.19 -10.07
C ALA A 943 -28.63 -19.31 -10.52
N ARG A 944 -27.75 -19.72 -9.62
CA ARG A 944 -26.85 -20.85 -9.80
C ARG A 944 -27.08 -21.85 -8.67
N LEU A 945 -26.81 -23.12 -8.92
CA LEU A 945 -26.78 -24.13 -7.85
C LEU A 945 -25.71 -23.76 -6.83
N SER A 946 -26.04 -23.89 -5.55
CA SER A 946 -25.05 -23.70 -4.48
C SER A 946 -24.06 -24.87 -4.51
N THR A 947 -22.78 -24.57 -4.39
CA THR A 947 -21.72 -25.59 -4.30
C THR A 947 -21.67 -26.28 -2.95
N GLN A 948 -22.50 -25.85 -2.00
CA GLN A 948 -22.69 -26.51 -0.71
C GLN A 948 -23.88 -27.49 -0.74
N LEU A 949 -24.61 -27.60 -1.86
CA LEU A 949 -25.67 -28.59 -1.97
C LEU A 949 -25.09 -30.00 -1.93
N PRO A 950 -25.71 -30.92 -1.18
CA PRO A 950 -25.40 -32.34 -1.28
C PRO A 950 -25.56 -32.86 -2.71
N ASP A 951 -24.69 -33.79 -3.12
CA ASP A 951 -24.69 -34.35 -4.48
C ASP A 951 -26.06 -34.91 -4.89
N ASP A 952 -26.81 -35.53 -3.96
CA ASP A 952 -28.14 -36.05 -4.24
C ASP A 952 -29.19 -34.96 -4.51
N GLU A 953 -29.00 -33.76 -3.95
CA GLU A 953 -29.84 -32.60 -4.23
C GLU A 953 -29.47 -31.97 -5.58
N VAL A 954 -28.17 -31.91 -5.90
CA VAL A 954 -27.68 -31.48 -7.21
C VAL A 954 -28.21 -32.39 -8.31
N ASP A 955 -28.07 -33.71 -8.14
CA ASP A 955 -28.59 -34.71 -9.08
C ASP A 955 -30.10 -34.60 -9.24
N ARG A 956 -30.85 -34.39 -8.14
CA ARG A 956 -32.30 -34.20 -8.20
C ARG A 956 -32.67 -32.95 -8.99
N LEU A 957 -31.98 -31.84 -8.76
CA LEU A 957 -32.24 -30.58 -9.47
C LEU A 957 -31.89 -30.74 -10.95
N LEU A 958 -30.74 -31.33 -11.28
CA LEU A 958 -30.31 -31.58 -12.66
C LEU A 958 -31.19 -32.60 -13.40
N ALA A 959 -31.68 -33.64 -12.73
CA ALA A 959 -32.57 -34.66 -13.32
C ALA A 959 -33.95 -34.11 -13.73
N VAL A 960 -34.37 -32.96 -13.19
CA VAL A 960 -35.58 -32.25 -13.63
C VAL A 960 -35.35 -31.48 -14.94
N PHE A 961 -34.09 -31.22 -15.33
CA PHE A 961 -33.71 -30.51 -16.55
C PHE A 961 -33.39 -31.48 -17.71
N GLU A 962 -34.40 -32.15 -18.28
CA GLU A 962 -34.24 -32.70 -19.64
C GLU A 962 -34.28 -31.56 -20.69
N PRO A 963 -33.44 -31.58 -21.74
CA PRO A 963 -33.34 -30.51 -22.73
C PRO A 963 -34.54 -30.54 -23.69
N GLY A 964 -35.62 -29.85 -23.31
CA GLY A 964 -36.75 -29.49 -24.15
C GLY A 964 -37.11 -28.01 -23.98
N PRO A 965 -37.79 -27.37 -24.96
CA PRO A 965 -38.06 -25.95 -24.90
C PRO A 965 -39.16 -25.68 -23.86
N LEU A 966 -38.81 -25.14 -22.68
CA LEU A 966 -39.79 -24.77 -21.67
C LEU A 966 -39.47 -23.47 -20.96
N GLY A 967 -40.50 -22.62 -20.93
CA GLY A 967 -40.60 -21.47 -20.04
C GLY A 967 -40.74 -21.90 -18.58
N ILE A 968 -40.18 -21.06 -17.72
CA ILE A 968 -40.15 -21.19 -16.27
C ILE A 968 -41.59 -21.13 -15.73
N ARG A 969 -42.06 -22.20 -15.08
CA ARG A 969 -43.24 -22.15 -14.21
C ARG A 969 -42.78 -21.77 -12.80
N ASN A 970 -43.23 -20.59 -12.37
CA ASN A 970 -43.06 -20.02 -11.03
C ASN A 970 -43.40 -21.03 -9.92
N HIS A 971 -42.43 -21.35 -9.08
CA HIS A 971 -42.57 -21.50 -7.63
C HIS A 971 -41.15 -21.56 -7.01
N ALA A 972 -40.43 -20.44 -7.05
CA ALA A 972 -39.45 -20.14 -6.01
C ALA A 972 -40.19 -19.31 -4.96
N LEU A 973 -40.19 -19.78 -3.71
CA LEU A 973 -40.76 -19.06 -2.59
C LEU A 973 -39.90 -17.81 -2.37
N VAL A 974 -40.32 -16.69 -2.96
CA VAL A 974 -39.83 -15.36 -2.56
C VAL A 974 -40.73 -14.96 -1.41
N GLU A 975 -40.24 -15.11 -0.18
CA GLU A 975 -40.90 -14.54 1.00
C GLU A 975 -40.75 -13.01 0.94
N LEU A 976 -41.71 -12.36 0.27
CA LEU A 976 -41.99 -10.94 0.44
C LEU A 976 -42.83 -10.80 1.70
N LEU A 977 -42.18 -10.67 2.86
CA LEU A 977 -42.86 -10.27 4.08
C LEU A 977 -43.24 -8.79 3.96
N TYR A 978 -44.48 -8.54 3.54
CA TYR A 978 -45.10 -7.22 3.66
C TYR A 978 -45.43 -6.99 5.14
N ALA A 979 -44.75 -6.04 5.78
CA ALA A 979 -45.28 -5.40 6.98
C ALA A 979 -46.34 -4.38 6.54
N THR A 980 -47.62 -4.69 6.80
CA THR A 980 -48.75 -3.75 6.65
C THR A 980 -48.79 -2.73 7.76
#